data_AF-A0AAW7F9J8-F1
#
_entry.id   AF-A0AAW7F9J8-F1
#
_cell.length_a   1.000
_cell.length_b   1.000
_cell.length_c   1.000
_cell.angle_alpha   90.00
_cell.angle_beta   90.00
_cell.angle_gamma   90.00
#
_symmetry.space_group_name_H-M   'P 1'
#
loop_
_entity.id
_entity.type
_entity.pdbx_description
1 polymer ?
#
loop_
_entity_poly.entity_id
_entity_poly.type
_entity_poly.pdbx_seq_one_letter_code
_entity_poly.pdbx_strand_id
1 'polypeptide(L)'
;MIVDEPQSVDTTDKSKEAIASLNPMCTLRYSATHVEKHHMLYKLDSVDAYEQKLVKQIEVAGIEVKDGHNKAYIKLLSVNNKKSPISAKIEIDARLKNGSIKRKEVTVTSGADLLDAKYSGGRDVYDGYIIEDIYCGQGNEYISFTSKPNILKLGQALGEVDPDEFKRLQIRKTIEEHLDKEIRLRPQGIKVLSLFFIDKVANYRWYDEDGNPQKGKFALMFEEEYDRAIRKPKYSQLFEGADLDTAAQGVHNGYFAIDKKKDSSGKEMLKESKIGKDGKAANSESDGSAYNTIMKDKEWLLSFDCKLKFIFSHSALKEGWDNPNVFQICTLNETTSVIKKRQEIGRGLRICVNQDGERVHGFAVNTLTVMANESYEQFAEQLQKEIENEEGIKFGVVEKHLFANIVVPVDDHNHEYLGAEASKQLWEHLQSEGHIDSKGKVQDSLKASLKNGTLELPEAFQPHTAQIVSVLKKVSGNLNIKNRDDKAKVSLNKAVYLSPEFQALWDRIKYKTTFRVNFDTRALIEKCAEEIKINLQVGKARFTYRKAKTEIDRGGVHTEKTVEATSVYESRSYVLPDLITYLQNETNLTRRTIVSIINKSGRLESFKNNPQKFIEQAGNIIKSQMRLFIVDGIKYHKIGDDQFYAQELFQQNELFGYLKDNMVKAEKSVFDYVVYDSDIELEFASAFERNEDIKLYAKLPGWFKIDTPLGGYNPDWAVLIEKDGKEKLYFVVETKSTLFSVERRPEENAKIKCGYAHFEALGDEVKFTVSNSMDEFSSRYA
;
A
#
# COMPACT_ATOMS: atom_id res chain seq x y z
N MET A 1 21.79 8.20 18.96
CA MET A 1 20.44 8.79 19.14
C MET A 1 19.56 8.36 17.98
N ILE A 2 18.31 8.02 18.24
CA ILE A 2 17.33 7.63 17.22
C ILE A 2 16.23 8.68 17.24
N VAL A 3 15.87 9.20 16.08
CA VAL A 3 14.79 10.18 15.91
C VAL A 3 13.76 9.57 14.97
N ASP A 4 12.58 9.31 15.53
CA ASP A 4 11.40 8.89 14.77
C ASP A 4 10.63 10.13 14.33
N GLU A 5 10.17 10.14 13.09
CA GLU A 5 9.50 11.29 12.44
C GLU A 5 10.20 12.65 12.73
N PRO A 6 11.46 12.83 12.27
CA PRO A 6 12.27 14.03 12.48
C PRO A 6 11.57 15.33 12.04
N GLN A 7 10.70 15.30 11.04
CA GLN A 7 9.85 16.42 10.64
C GLN A 7 8.85 16.86 11.71
N SER A 8 8.82 16.20 12.86
CA SER A 8 7.96 16.52 13.98
C SER A 8 8.71 16.89 15.26
N VAL A 9 10.01 16.57 15.32
CA VAL A 9 10.87 16.76 16.50
C VAL A 9 12.00 17.76 16.20
N ASP A 10 12.48 17.79 14.96
CA ASP A 10 13.68 18.51 14.51
C ASP A 10 13.34 19.70 13.60
N THR A 11 12.17 20.31 13.81
CA THR A 11 11.60 21.35 12.94
C THR A 11 12.03 22.76 13.28
N THR A 12 12.49 23.01 14.52
CA THR A 12 12.82 24.35 15.00
C THR A 12 14.29 24.44 15.34
N ASP A 13 14.89 25.62 15.17
CA ASP A 13 16.31 25.82 15.51
C ASP A 13 16.59 25.48 16.98
N LYS A 14 15.64 25.76 17.88
CA LYS A 14 15.76 25.39 19.30
C LYS A 14 15.73 23.87 19.53
N SER A 15 14.92 23.12 18.79
CA SER A 15 14.90 21.66 18.94
C SER A 15 16.14 21.02 18.31
N LYS A 16 16.63 21.56 17.18
CA LYS A 16 17.93 21.23 16.58
C LYS A 16 19.09 21.47 17.58
N GLU A 17 19.11 22.64 18.23
CA GLU A 17 20.10 22.99 19.26
C GLU A 17 20.01 22.08 20.49
N ALA A 18 18.81 21.78 20.98
CA ALA A 18 18.61 20.88 22.10
C ALA A 18 19.11 19.47 21.78
N ILE A 19 18.81 18.97 20.59
CA ILE A 19 19.33 17.68 20.08
C ILE A 19 20.86 17.71 19.99
N ALA A 20 21.44 18.79 19.45
CA ALA A 20 22.89 18.96 19.35
C ALA A 20 23.56 19.01 20.73
N SER A 21 22.92 19.63 21.73
CA SER A 21 23.46 19.74 23.10
C SER A 21 23.65 18.39 23.80
N LEU A 22 22.94 17.35 23.37
CA LEU A 22 23.10 15.99 23.88
C LEU A 22 24.41 15.34 23.41
N ASN A 23 25.15 15.98 22.48
CA ASN A 23 26.38 15.46 21.87
C ASN A 23 26.29 13.97 21.47
N PRO A 24 25.27 13.55 20.70
CA PRO A 24 25.16 12.16 20.30
C PRO A 24 26.31 11.75 19.36
N MET A 25 26.92 10.58 19.61
CA MET A 25 27.97 10.05 18.72
C MET A 25 27.48 9.83 17.28
N CYS A 26 26.22 9.46 17.11
CA CYS A 26 25.53 9.36 15.83
C CYS A 26 24.03 9.61 16.01
N THR A 27 23.38 10.06 14.94
CA THR A 27 21.95 10.29 14.87
C THR A 27 21.36 9.50 13.71
N LEU A 28 20.51 8.52 14.00
CA LEU A 28 19.75 7.78 13.00
C LEU A 28 18.34 8.35 12.95
N ARG A 29 17.89 8.75 11.77
CA ARG A 29 16.56 9.34 11.56
C ARG A 29 15.72 8.38 10.72
N TYR A 30 14.48 8.16 11.14
CA TYR A 30 13.52 7.30 10.43
C TYR A 30 12.31 8.15 10.06
N SER A 31 11.96 8.20 8.77
CA SER A 31 10.77 8.89 8.30
C SER A 31 10.35 8.41 6.91
N ALA A 32 9.06 8.52 6.62
CA ALA A 32 8.56 8.49 5.26
C ALA A 32 8.72 9.84 4.53
N THR A 33 8.83 10.97 5.25
CA THR A 33 8.79 12.33 4.68
C THR A 33 9.95 13.21 5.17
N HIS A 34 11.17 12.76 4.89
CA HIS A 34 12.37 13.55 5.19
C HIS A 34 12.37 14.89 4.45
N VAL A 35 12.16 15.98 5.20
CA VAL A 35 12.30 17.36 4.71
C VAL A 35 13.76 17.68 4.39
N GLU A 36 14.67 17.33 5.31
CA GLU A 36 16.12 17.43 5.13
C GLU A 36 16.72 16.01 5.09
N LYS A 37 17.31 15.65 3.94
CA LYS A 37 17.97 14.36 3.73
C LYS A 37 19.44 14.50 4.12
N HIS A 38 19.87 13.73 5.12
CA HIS A 38 21.29 13.67 5.53
C HIS A 38 21.79 12.24 5.34
N HIS A 39 22.85 12.07 4.54
CA HIS A 39 23.55 10.79 4.31
C HIS A 39 22.60 9.58 4.26
N MET A 40 21.75 9.52 3.23
CA MET A 40 20.70 8.49 3.11
C MET A 40 21.33 7.09 3.00
N LEU A 41 21.11 6.26 4.02
CA LEU A 41 21.67 4.89 4.10
C LEU A 41 20.76 3.85 3.46
N TYR A 42 19.44 4.03 3.56
CA TYR A 42 18.44 3.08 3.07
C TYR A 42 17.16 3.83 2.70
N LYS A 43 16.46 3.35 1.68
CA LYS A 43 15.16 3.85 1.25
C LYS A 43 14.29 2.68 0.81
N LEU A 44 13.08 2.62 1.37
CA LEU A 44 11.98 1.78 0.91
C LEU A 44 10.80 2.72 0.74
N ASP A 45 10.46 3.04 -0.50
CA ASP A 45 9.40 4.01 -0.76
C ASP A 45 8.02 3.35 -0.92
N SER A 46 7.01 4.19 -1.13
CA SER A 46 5.62 3.77 -1.25
C SER A 46 5.36 2.89 -2.47
N VAL A 47 6.13 3.06 -3.55
CA VAL A 47 6.00 2.25 -4.77
C VAL A 47 6.63 0.88 -4.51
N ASP A 48 7.83 0.85 -3.95
CA ASP A 48 8.52 -0.40 -3.59
C ASP A 48 7.69 -1.23 -2.61
N ALA A 49 7.12 -0.60 -1.58
CA ALA A 49 6.29 -1.29 -0.59
C ALA A 49 5.03 -1.91 -1.21
N TYR A 50 4.43 -1.23 -2.20
CA TYR A 50 3.29 -1.74 -2.94
C TYR A 50 3.67 -2.91 -3.85
N GLU A 51 4.71 -2.76 -4.69
CA GLU A 51 5.17 -3.80 -5.61
C GLU A 51 5.58 -5.08 -4.87
N GLN A 52 6.22 -4.92 -3.71
CA GLN A 52 6.62 -6.04 -2.85
C GLN A 52 5.47 -6.61 -2.00
N LYS A 53 4.23 -6.13 -2.18
CA LYS A 53 3.05 -6.57 -1.44
C LYS A 53 3.23 -6.46 0.09
N LEU A 54 4.00 -5.47 0.54
CA LEU A 54 4.29 -5.18 1.95
C LEU A 54 3.20 -4.32 2.61
N VAL A 55 2.29 -3.78 1.81
CA VAL A 55 1.13 -2.98 2.21
C VAL A 55 -0.14 -3.46 1.51
N LYS A 56 -1.31 -3.04 2.00
CA LYS A 56 -2.59 -3.28 1.33
C LYS A 56 -2.65 -2.54 -0.01
N GLN A 57 -3.37 -3.14 -0.96
CA GLN A 57 -3.77 -2.45 -2.19
C GLN A 57 -4.83 -1.40 -1.88
N ILE A 58 -4.75 -0.24 -2.54
CA ILE A 58 -5.76 0.83 -2.41
C ILE A 58 -6.81 0.65 -3.50
N GLU A 59 -8.06 0.58 -3.09
CA GLU A 59 -9.25 0.64 -3.94
C GLU A 59 -10.03 1.91 -3.57
N VAL A 60 -10.48 2.69 -4.55
CA VAL A 60 -11.25 3.92 -4.30
C VAL A 60 -12.68 3.71 -4.78
N ALA A 61 -13.61 4.00 -3.88
CA ALA A 61 -15.03 4.08 -4.18
C ALA A 61 -15.42 5.56 -4.22
N GLY A 62 -15.42 6.13 -5.42
CA GLY A 62 -15.94 7.47 -5.67
C GLY A 62 -17.47 7.41 -5.77
N ILE A 63 -18.17 8.31 -5.08
CA ILE A 63 -19.61 8.45 -5.25
C ILE A 63 -19.85 9.61 -6.21
N GLU A 64 -20.16 9.29 -7.47
CA GLU A 64 -20.57 10.30 -8.44
C GLU A 64 -22.10 10.36 -8.50
N VAL A 65 -22.66 11.55 -8.36
CA VAL A 65 -24.06 11.79 -8.71
C VAL A 65 -24.14 11.95 -10.22
N LYS A 66 -24.24 10.83 -10.94
CA LYS A 66 -24.60 10.85 -12.37
C LYS A 66 -26.04 11.32 -12.50
N ASP A 67 -26.28 12.27 -13.41
CA ASP A 67 -27.61 12.84 -13.70
C ASP A 67 -28.27 13.66 -12.57
N GLY A 68 -27.49 14.23 -11.65
CA GLY A 68 -27.98 15.16 -10.62
C GLY A 68 -28.56 16.48 -11.16
N HIS A 69 -28.54 16.70 -12.47
CA HIS A 69 -29.05 17.91 -13.12
C HIS A 69 -30.57 17.92 -13.33
N ASN A 70 -31.32 16.94 -12.83
CA ASN A 70 -32.77 16.85 -13.02
C ASN A 70 -33.58 17.94 -12.30
N LYS A 71 -32.92 18.76 -11.46
CA LYS A 71 -33.50 19.95 -10.82
C LYS A 71 -32.75 21.21 -11.27
N ALA A 72 -33.40 22.37 -11.24
CA ALA A 72 -32.72 23.65 -11.44
C ALA A 72 -31.70 23.86 -10.32
N TYR A 73 -30.44 24.08 -10.68
CA TYR A 73 -29.40 24.49 -9.74
C TYR A 73 -29.19 26.01 -9.84
N ILE A 74 -29.36 26.75 -8.75
CA ILE A 74 -29.16 28.20 -8.71
C ILE A 74 -28.47 28.58 -7.39
N LYS A 75 -27.27 29.15 -7.45
CA LYS A 75 -26.56 29.67 -6.28
C LYS A 75 -26.24 31.16 -6.42
N LEU A 76 -26.59 31.96 -5.41
CA LEU A 76 -26.29 33.40 -5.43
C LEU A 76 -24.86 33.65 -4.96
N LEU A 77 -23.99 34.15 -5.84
CA LEU A 77 -22.57 34.40 -5.54
C LEU A 77 -22.30 35.84 -5.09
N SER A 78 -22.96 36.82 -5.73
CA SER A 78 -22.80 38.23 -5.38
C SER A 78 -23.94 39.07 -5.96
N VAL A 79 -24.16 40.24 -5.37
CA VAL A 79 -25.06 41.28 -5.90
C VAL A 79 -24.28 42.57 -6.11
N ASN A 80 -24.70 43.38 -7.07
CA ASN A 80 -24.00 44.60 -7.46
C ASN A 80 -24.99 45.72 -7.81
N ASN A 81 -24.93 46.80 -7.05
CA ASN A 81 -25.71 48.03 -7.24
C ASN A 81 -24.86 49.23 -7.72
N LYS A 82 -23.58 49.03 -8.08
CA LYS A 82 -22.67 50.12 -8.51
C LYS A 82 -22.98 50.67 -9.89
N LYS A 83 -23.72 49.93 -10.71
CA LYS A 83 -24.15 50.32 -12.07
C LYS A 83 -25.62 50.00 -12.23
N SER A 84 -26.34 50.80 -13.03
CA SER A 84 -27.72 50.51 -13.42
C SER A 84 -27.74 49.72 -14.74
N PRO A 85 -28.54 48.65 -14.86
CA PRO A 85 -29.42 48.07 -13.83
C PRO A 85 -28.65 47.29 -12.75
N ILE A 86 -29.27 47.13 -11.57
CA ILE A 86 -28.78 46.24 -10.50
C ILE A 86 -28.63 44.82 -11.06
N SER A 87 -27.53 44.16 -10.71
CA SER A 87 -27.21 42.82 -11.22
C SER A 87 -26.81 41.86 -10.10
N ALA A 88 -27.02 40.57 -10.34
CA ALA A 88 -26.55 39.49 -9.49
C ALA A 88 -25.66 38.55 -10.32
N LYS A 89 -24.61 38.03 -9.71
CA LYS A 89 -23.85 36.91 -10.25
C LYS A 89 -24.37 35.64 -9.61
N ILE A 90 -24.83 34.71 -10.42
CA ILE A 90 -25.35 33.42 -9.98
C ILE A 90 -24.59 32.28 -10.66
N GLU A 91 -24.54 31.14 -10.00
CA GLU A 91 -24.01 29.90 -10.55
C GLU A 91 -25.18 28.99 -10.94
N ILE A 92 -25.19 28.49 -12.18
CA ILE A 92 -26.24 27.62 -12.71
C ILE A 92 -25.64 26.47 -13.53
N ASP A 93 -26.37 25.36 -13.64
CA ASP A 93 -26.05 24.26 -14.56
C ASP A 93 -26.58 24.56 -15.97
N ALA A 94 -25.68 24.73 -16.94
CA ALA A 94 -26.03 25.08 -18.32
C ALA A 94 -25.60 24.02 -19.33
N ARG A 95 -26.41 23.83 -20.38
CA ARG A 95 -26.11 22.96 -21.52
C ARG A 95 -25.10 23.66 -22.44
N LEU A 96 -23.98 23.00 -22.67
CA LEU A 96 -22.93 23.42 -23.61
C LEU A 96 -23.27 23.00 -25.04
N LYS A 97 -22.58 23.59 -26.03
CA LYS A 97 -22.79 23.29 -27.46
C LYS A 97 -22.55 21.81 -27.83
N ASN A 98 -21.74 21.09 -27.05
CA ASN A 98 -21.46 19.67 -27.22
C ASN A 98 -22.50 18.76 -26.52
N GLY A 99 -23.59 19.32 -25.98
CA GLY A 99 -24.64 18.58 -25.28
C GLY A 99 -24.38 18.29 -23.80
N SER A 100 -23.14 18.45 -23.30
CA SER A 100 -22.82 18.26 -21.88
C SER A 100 -23.40 19.37 -21.01
N ILE A 101 -23.78 19.05 -19.76
CA ILE A 101 -24.24 20.03 -18.77
C ILE A 101 -23.04 20.37 -17.88
N LYS A 102 -22.75 21.66 -17.72
CA LYS A 102 -21.73 22.15 -16.80
C LYS A 102 -22.21 23.34 -16.00
N ARG A 103 -21.75 23.39 -14.76
CA ARG A 103 -21.93 24.53 -13.85
C ARG A 103 -21.13 25.73 -14.37
N LYS A 104 -21.78 26.89 -14.49
CA LYS A 104 -21.14 28.14 -14.93
C LYS A 104 -21.71 29.34 -14.19
N GLU A 105 -20.89 30.37 -14.05
CA GLU A 105 -21.32 31.66 -13.53
C GLU A 105 -21.98 32.48 -14.65
N VAL A 106 -23.15 33.06 -14.35
CA VAL A 106 -23.84 34.01 -15.23
C VAL A 106 -24.22 35.26 -14.44
N THR A 107 -24.17 36.41 -15.12
CA THR A 107 -24.66 37.67 -14.57
C THR A 107 -26.09 37.89 -15.05
N VAL A 108 -26.99 38.15 -14.11
CA VAL A 108 -28.42 38.35 -14.36
C VAL A 108 -28.88 39.69 -13.81
N THR A 109 -29.96 40.20 -14.36
CA THR A 109 -30.64 41.43 -13.95
C THR A 109 -32.12 41.10 -13.69
N SER A 110 -32.87 42.02 -13.09
CA SER A 110 -34.33 41.91 -13.03
C SER A 110 -34.92 41.61 -14.41
N GLY A 111 -35.87 40.68 -14.46
CA GLY A 111 -36.54 40.19 -15.67
C GLY A 111 -35.75 39.14 -16.47
N ALA A 112 -34.56 38.71 -16.01
CA ALA A 112 -33.81 37.66 -16.68
C ALA A 112 -34.49 36.29 -16.49
N ASP A 113 -34.88 35.66 -17.60
CA ASP A 113 -35.40 34.29 -17.63
C ASP A 113 -34.25 33.27 -17.73
N LEU A 114 -34.06 32.44 -16.71
CA LEU A 114 -32.99 31.46 -16.68
C LEU A 114 -33.17 30.31 -17.68
N LEU A 115 -34.37 30.11 -18.24
CA LEU A 115 -34.62 29.16 -19.33
C LEU A 115 -33.87 29.58 -20.62
N ASP A 116 -33.65 30.88 -20.82
CA ASP A 116 -33.05 31.39 -22.06
C ASP A 116 -31.72 30.70 -22.40
N ALA A 117 -31.53 30.42 -23.71
CA ALA A 117 -30.31 29.81 -24.23
C ALA A 117 -29.03 30.58 -23.86
N LYS A 118 -29.11 31.91 -23.66
CA LYS A 118 -27.98 32.74 -23.22
C LYS A 118 -27.48 32.36 -21.81
N TYR A 119 -28.39 31.93 -20.92
CA TYR A 119 -28.04 31.57 -19.54
C TYR A 119 -27.91 30.07 -19.39
N SER A 120 -28.99 29.28 -19.45
CA SER A 120 -28.93 27.84 -19.19
C SER A 120 -28.65 26.98 -20.43
N GLY A 121 -28.66 27.55 -21.63
CA GLY A 121 -28.60 26.76 -22.87
C GLY A 121 -29.93 26.08 -23.23
N GLY A 122 -31.07 26.61 -22.75
CA GLY A 122 -32.40 26.12 -23.08
C GLY A 122 -32.79 24.89 -22.27
N ARG A 123 -32.51 24.90 -20.96
CA ARG A 123 -32.81 23.75 -20.09
C ARG A 123 -34.17 23.94 -19.41
N ASP A 124 -35.12 23.07 -19.76
CA ASP A 124 -36.51 23.10 -19.27
C ASP A 124 -36.63 23.10 -17.73
N VAL A 125 -35.64 22.58 -17.00
CA VAL A 125 -35.64 22.61 -15.53
C VAL A 125 -35.67 24.02 -14.94
N TYR A 126 -35.26 25.04 -15.71
CA TYR A 126 -35.32 26.46 -15.31
C TYR A 126 -36.63 27.15 -15.68
N ASP A 127 -37.63 26.42 -16.20
CA ASP A 127 -38.94 26.99 -16.49
C ASP A 127 -39.58 27.61 -15.22
N GLY A 128 -40.04 28.85 -15.37
CA GLY A 128 -40.57 29.68 -14.28
C GLY A 128 -39.53 30.32 -13.35
N TYR A 129 -38.22 30.17 -13.58
CA TYR A 129 -37.18 30.89 -12.84
C TYR A 129 -36.80 32.20 -13.55
N ILE A 130 -37.67 33.21 -13.43
CA ILE A 130 -37.44 34.57 -13.94
C ILE A 130 -37.11 35.46 -12.74
N ILE A 131 -35.98 36.16 -12.79
CA ILE A 131 -35.54 37.04 -11.70
C ILE A 131 -36.55 38.17 -11.52
N GLU A 132 -37.17 38.23 -10.34
CA GLU A 132 -38.10 39.30 -9.97
C GLU A 132 -37.31 40.48 -9.38
N ASP A 133 -36.69 40.25 -8.21
CA ASP A 133 -35.97 41.26 -7.44
C ASP A 133 -34.53 40.84 -7.13
N ILE A 134 -33.64 41.84 -7.03
CA ILE A 134 -32.25 41.70 -6.61
C ILE A 134 -31.97 42.73 -5.51
N TYR A 135 -31.95 42.28 -4.28
CA TYR A 135 -31.75 43.15 -3.12
C TYR A 135 -30.29 43.20 -2.70
N CYS A 136 -29.75 44.41 -2.54
CA CYS A 136 -28.33 44.67 -2.26
C CYS A 136 -28.07 45.26 -0.86
N GLY A 137 -29.03 45.18 0.07
CA GLY A 137 -28.83 45.64 1.43
C GLY A 137 -27.81 44.77 2.16
N GLN A 138 -26.79 45.39 2.75
CA GLN A 138 -25.70 44.69 3.42
C GLN A 138 -26.24 43.74 4.51
N GLY A 139 -25.91 42.45 4.41
CA GLY A 139 -26.35 41.40 5.34
C GLY A 139 -27.77 40.86 5.07
N ASN A 140 -28.45 41.38 4.05
CA ASN A 140 -29.79 40.98 3.63
C ASN A 140 -29.86 40.70 2.12
N GLU A 141 -28.73 40.47 1.46
CA GLU A 141 -28.67 40.29 0.01
C GLU A 141 -29.42 39.05 -0.45
N TYR A 142 -30.32 39.19 -1.44
CA TYR A 142 -31.11 38.09 -1.99
C TYR A 142 -31.49 38.29 -3.46
N ILE A 143 -31.93 37.19 -4.08
CA ILE A 143 -32.72 37.19 -5.32
C ILE A 143 -34.07 36.49 -5.10
N SER A 144 -35.12 36.95 -5.76
CA SER A 144 -36.44 36.29 -5.81
C SER A 144 -36.84 35.98 -7.26
N PHE A 145 -37.87 35.14 -7.42
CA PHE A 145 -38.36 34.71 -8.73
C PHE A 145 -39.86 35.00 -8.89
N THR A 146 -40.29 35.37 -10.09
CA THR A 146 -41.69 35.75 -10.33
C THR A 146 -42.66 34.57 -10.18
N SER A 147 -42.25 33.37 -10.60
CA SER A 147 -43.13 32.19 -10.68
C SER A 147 -42.76 31.09 -9.69
N LYS A 148 -41.85 31.38 -8.75
CA LYS A 148 -41.44 30.46 -7.68
C LYS A 148 -41.36 31.21 -6.34
N PRO A 149 -41.84 30.63 -5.23
CA PRO A 149 -41.85 31.31 -3.93
C PRO A 149 -40.47 31.40 -3.27
N ASN A 150 -39.41 30.89 -3.91
CA ASN A 150 -38.09 30.79 -3.33
C ASN A 150 -37.39 32.17 -3.28
N ILE A 151 -36.85 32.51 -2.10
CA ILE A 151 -35.93 33.63 -1.92
C ILE A 151 -34.54 33.03 -1.65
N LEU A 152 -33.55 33.45 -2.42
CA LEU A 152 -32.22 32.86 -2.43
C LEU A 152 -31.23 33.90 -1.88
N LYS A 153 -30.76 33.71 -0.65
CA LYS A 153 -29.80 34.63 0.00
C LYS A 153 -28.38 34.41 -0.50
N LEU A 154 -27.51 35.40 -0.25
CA LEU A 154 -26.10 35.31 -0.61
C LEU A 154 -25.45 34.03 -0.07
N GLY A 155 -24.83 33.25 -0.96
CA GLY A 155 -24.17 31.98 -0.65
C GLY A 155 -25.11 30.76 -0.59
N GLN A 156 -26.43 30.94 -0.56
CA GLN A 156 -27.38 29.82 -0.61
C GLN A 156 -27.49 29.26 -2.04
N ALA A 157 -27.84 27.97 -2.14
CA ALA A 157 -28.09 27.28 -3.40
C ALA A 157 -29.48 26.61 -3.36
N LEU A 158 -30.15 26.61 -4.51
CA LEU A 158 -31.38 25.86 -4.78
C LEU A 158 -31.05 24.69 -5.71
N GLY A 159 -31.63 23.52 -5.45
CA GLY A 159 -31.39 22.30 -6.25
C GLY A 159 -30.04 21.63 -6.05
N GLU A 160 -29.30 22.02 -5.02
CA GLU A 160 -28.13 21.28 -4.53
C GLU A 160 -28.59 19.91 -4.00
N VAL A 161 -27.84 18.84 -4.31
CA VAL A 161 -28.02 17.54 -3.64
C VAL A 161 -27.70 17.74 -2.17
N ASP A 162 -28.60 17.34 -1.27
CA ASP A 162 -28.40 17.53 0.16
C ASP A 162 -27.05 16.88 0.56
N PRO A 163 -26.08 17.66 1.07
CA PRO A 163 -24.79 17.12 1.52
C PRO A 163 -24.95 15.99 2.55
N ASP A 164 -26.03 16.01 3.33
CA ASP A 164 -26.34 14.96 4.30
C ASP A 164 -26.89 13.69 3.63
N GLU A 165 -27.59 13.78 2.50
CA GLU A 165 -27.96 12.59 1.69
C GLU A 165 -26.71 11.93 1.09
N PHE A 166 -25.76 12.73 0.61
CA PHE A 166 -24.48 12.21 0.09
C PHE A 166 -23.70 11.48 1.19
N LYS A 167 -23.56 12.10 2.37
CA LYS A 167 -22.88 11.50 3.54
C LYS A 167 -23.61 10.24 4.02
N ARG A 168 -24.95 10.23 4.02
CA ARG A 168 -25.75 9.04 4.33
C ARG A 168 -25.48 7.91 3.33
N LEU A 169 -25.37 8.21 2.04
CA LEU A 169 -25.02 7.22 1.02
C LEU A 169 -23.59 6.67 1.22
N GLN A 170 -22.62 7.51 1.58
CA GLN A 170 -21.26 7.07 1.92
C GLN A 170 -21.27 6.13 3.13
N ILE A 171 -21.99 6.48 4.19
CA ILE A 171 -22.16 5.62 5.38
C ILE A 171 -22.75 4.27 4.97
N ARG A 172 -23.86 4.29 4.21
CA ARG A 172 -24.52 3.08 3.71
C ARG A 172 -23.56 2.19 2.90
N LYS A 173 -22.81 2.78 1.96
CA LYS A 173 -21.87 2.03 1.11
C LYS A 173 -20.70 1.49 1.90
N THR A 174 -20.22 2.22 2.90
CA THR A 174 -19.18 1.76 3.83
C THR A 174 -19.64 0.56 4.64
N ILE A 175 -20.88 0.58 5.15
CA ILE A 175 -21.47 -0.56 5.87
C ILE A 175 -21.62 -1.77 4.95
N GLU A 176 -22.16 -1.58 3.73
CA GLU A 176 -22.30 -2.67 2.75
C GLU A 176 -20.94 -3.31 2.43
N GLU A 177 -19.91 -2.50 2.15
CA GLU A 177 -18.54 -3.00 1.88
C GLU A 177 -17.90 -3.66 3.11
N HIS A 178 -18.21 -3.20 4.32
CA HIS A 178 -17.75 -3.84 5.55
C HIS A 178 -18.33 -5.24 5.70
N LEU A 179 -19.65 -5.38 5.60
CA LEU A 179 -20.34 -6.66 5.78
C LEU A 179 -19.97 -7.65 4.66
N ASP A 180 -19.78 -7.17 3.43
CA ASP A 180 -19.31 -7.98 2.31
C ASP A 180 -17.90 -8.54 2.57
N LYS A 181 -16.97 -7.72 3.09
CA LYS A 181 -15.65 -8.24 3.51
C LYS A 181 -15.76 -9.15 4.73
N GLU A 182 -16.65 -8.87 5.67
CA GLU A 182 -16.80 -9.69 6.87
C GLU A 182 -17.27 -11.11 6.52
N ILE A 183 -18.25 -11.29 5.63
CA ILE A 183 -18.66 -12.61 5.12
C ILE A 183 -17.46 -13.41 4.62
N ARG A 184 -16.57 -12.77 3.87
CA ARG A 184 -15.45 -13.42 3.18
C ARG A 184 -14.27 -13.71 4.11
N LEU A 185 -14.01 -12.81 5.06
CA LEU A 185 -12.79 -12.81 5.87
C LEU A 185 -12.98 -13.45 7.26
N ARG A 186 -14.21 -13.44 7.80
CA ARG A 186 -14.50 -14.08 9.09
C ARG A 186 -14.20 -15.59 9.10
N PRO A 187 -14.49 -16.38 8.04
CA PRO A 187 -14.10 -17.79 7.98
C PRO A 187 -12.58 -18.02 7.99
N GLN A 188 -11.78 -17.01 7.61
CA GLN A 188 -10.31 -17.06 7.62
C GLN A 188 -9.73 -16.58 8.97
N GLY A 189 -10.57 -16.37 9.99
CA GLY A 189 -10.15 -15.85 11.29
C GLY A 189 -9.79 -14.37 11.27
N ILE A 190 -10.20 -13.60 10.26
CA ILE A 190 -9.84 -12.19 10.14
C ILE A 190 -11.04 -11.32 10.51
N LYS A 191 -10.87 -10.49 11.54
CA LYS A 191 -11.85 -9.46 11.90
C LYS A 191 -11.70 -8.24 11.00
N VAL A 192 -12.81 -7.69 10.54
CA VAL A 192 -12.84 -6.48 9.70
C VAL A 192 -13.13 -5.26 10.55
N LEU A 193 -12.36 -4.18 10.36
CA LEU A 193 -12.61 -2.87 10.97
C LEU A 193 -12.78 -1.78 9.90
N SER A 194 -13.63 -0.80 10.18
CA SER A 194 -13.82 0.39 9.35
C SER A 194 -13.64 1.67 10.14
N LEU A 195 -13.08 2.68 9.50
CA LEU A 195 -12.80 3.99 10.09
C LEU A 195 -13.58 5.08 9.35
N PHE A 196 -14.30 5.91 10.11
CA PHE A 196 -14.98 7.10 9.63
C PHE A 196 -14.26 8.35 10.13
N PHE A 197 -13.87 9.24 9.24
CA PHE A 197 -13.37 10.56 9.57
C PHE A 197 -14.49 11.59 9.47
N ILE A 198 -14.76 12.29 10.56
CA ILE A 198 -15.81 13.30 10.66
C ILE A 198 -15.21 14.69 10.91
N ASP A 199 -15.95 15.71 10.50
CA ASP A 199 -15.60 17.12 10.62
C ASP A 199 -15.82 17.69 12.03
N LYS A 200 -16.82 17.19 12.77
CA LYS A 200 -17.18 17.67 14.12
C LYS A 200 -17.60 16.52 15.03
N VAL A 201 -17.16 16.55 16.30
CA VAL A 201 -17.57 15.55 17.31
C VAL A 201 -19.09 15.56 17.53
N ALA A 202 -19.70 16.75 17.50
CA ALA A 202 -21.15 16.93 17.63
C ALA A 202 -21.96 16.18 16.57
N ASN A 203 -21.40 15.95 15.37
CA ASN A 203 -22.06 15.18 14.32
C ASN A 203 -22.16 13.68 14.69
N TYR A 204 -21.38 13.20 15.66
CA TYR A 204 -21.48 11.85 16.21
C TYR A 204 -22.12 11.82 17.60
N ARG A 205 -21.73 12.71 18.51
CA ARG A 205 -22.31 12.84 19.85
C ARG A 205 -22.27 14.28 20.34
N TRP A 206 -23.40 14.77 20.84
CA TRP A 206 -23.52 16.06 21.50
C TRP A 206 -24.13 15.87 22.90
N TYR A 207 -24.16 16.92 23.70
CA TYR A 207 -24.69 16.89 25.06
C TYR A 207 -25.73 18.00 25.22
N ASP A 208 -26.87 17.69 25.83
CA ASP A 208 -27.90 18.69 26.14
C ASP A 208 -27.51 19.58 27.32
N GLU A 209 -28.37 20.55 27.67
CA GLU A 209 -28.13 21.51 28.75
C GLU A 209 -27.92 20.84 30.11
N ASP A 210 -28.52 19.66 30.32
CA ASP A 210 -28.39 18.83 31.51
C ASP A 210 -27.16 17.90 31.47
N GLY A 211 -26.40 17.93 30.38
CA GLY A 211 -25.19 17.14 30.19
C GLY A 211 -25.45 15.67 29.84
N ASN A 212 -26.65 15.31 29.37
CA ASN A 212 -26.93 13.95 28.89
C ASN A 212 -26.38 13.76 27.47
N PRO A 213 -25.75 12.60 27.18
CA PRO A 213 -25.23 12.30 25.85
C PRO A 213 -26.37 12.03 24.86
N GLN A 214 -26.36 12.75 23.75
CA GLN A 214 -27.30 12.61 22.64
C GLN A 214 -26.58 12.18 21.37
N LYS A 215 -27.24 11.35 20.55
CA LYS A 215 -26.68 10.90 19.28
C LYS A 215 -26.66 12.06 18.28
N GLY A 216 -25.52 12.26 17.64
CA GLY A 216 -25.38 13.19 16.53
C GLY A 216 -25.92 12.60 15.23
N LYS A 217 -26.04 13.44 14.20
CA LYS A 217 -26.64 13.06 12.91
C LYS A 217 -26.00 11.83 12.24
N PHE A 218 -24.68 11.69 12.28
CA PHE A 218 -23.98 10.55 11.66
C PHE A 218 -24.15 9.27 12.47
N ALA A 219 -24.28 9.35 13.80
CA ALA A 219 -24.58 8.18 14.62
C ALA A 219 -25.99 7.64 14.31
N LEU A 220 -26.98 8.53 14.18
CA LEU A 220 -28.35 8.16 13.80
C LEU A 220 -28.40 7.57 12.38
N MET A 221 -27.80 8.25 11.40
CA MET A 221 -27.71 7.74 10.02
C MET A 221 -27.01 6.38 9.96
N PHE A 222 -25.94 6.18 10.73
CA PHE A 222 -25.23 4.91 10.80
C PHE A 222 -26.12 3.79 11.32
N GLU A 223 -26.78 3.97 12.46
CA GLU A 223 -27.64 2.94 13.05
C GLU A 223 -28.79 2.57 12.11
N GLU A 224 -29.46 3.56 11.50
CA GLU A 224 -30.55 3.33 10.54
C GLU A 224 -30.11 2.57 9.28
N GLU A 225 -28.94 2.90 8.72
CA GLU A 225 -28.40 2.22 7.54
C GLU A 225 -27.84 0.84 7.89
N TYR A 226 -27.26 0.67 9.08
CA TYR A 226 -26.75 -0.61 9.57
C TYR A 226 -27.89 -1.60 9.80
N ASP A 227 -28.93 -1.19 10.51
CA ASP A 227 -30.14 -1.97 10.76
C ASP A 227 -30.83 -2.41 9.47
N ARG A 228 -30.81 -1.55 8.45
CA ARG A 228 -31.32 -1.89 7.12
C ARG A 228 -30.44 -2.90 6.41
N ALA A 229 -29.12 -2.78 6.55
CA ALA A 229 -28.16 -3.66 5.91
C ALA A 229 -28.26 -5.08 6.50
N ILE A 230 -28.17 -5.23 7.82
CA ILE A 230 -28.13 -6.55 8.49
C ILE A 230 -29.40 -7.38 8.29
N ARG A 231 -30.55 -6.75 8.04
CA ARG A 231 -31.82 -7.43 7.74
C ARG A 231 -31.91 -7.97 6.31
N LYS A 232 -30.94 -7.70 5.44
CA LYS A 232 -30.91 -8.29 4.10
C LYS A 232 -30.54 -9.78 4.20
N PRO A 233 -31.22 -10.70 3.47
CA PRO A 233 -30.94 -12.14 3.51
C PRO A 233 -29.47 -12.51 3.30
N LYS A 234 -28.76 -11.72 2.46
CA LYS A 234 -27.32 -11.87 2.17
C LYS A 234 -26.44 -11.98 3.43
N TYR A 235 -26.77 -11.24 4.50
CA TYR A 235 -25.91 -11.15 5.69
C TYR A 235 -26.39 -12.00 6.87
N SER A 236 -27.49 -12.74 6.73
CA SER A 236 -28.09 -13.55 7.80
C SER A 236 -27.08 -14.44 8.53
N GLN A 237 -26.20 -15.11 7.79
CA GLN A 237 -25.12 -15.96 8.31
C GLN A 237 -24.16 -15.27 9.29
N LEU A 238 -23.98 -13.94 9.22
CA LEU A 238 -23.12 -13.21 10.14
C LEU A 238 -23.76 -13.01 11.53
N PHE A 239 -25.07 -13.11 11.60
CA PHE A 239 -25.89 -12.70 12.74
C PHE A 239 -26.80 -13.82 13.27
N GLU A 240 -26.53 -15.08 12.93
CA GLU A 240 -27.28 -16.22 13.51
C GLU A 240 -27.22 -16.19 15.04
N GLY A 241 -28.40 -16.15 15.68
CA GLY A 241 -28.53 -16.08 17.14
C GLY A 241 -28.24 -14.70 17.77
N ALA A 242 -27.99 -13.65 16.98
CA ALA A 242 -27.80 -12.31 17.49
C ALA A 242 -29.13 -11.54 17.61
N ASP A 243 -29.24 -10.70 18.64
CA ASP A 243 -30.31 -9.71 18.75
C ASP A 243 -30.03 -8.55 17.79
N LEU A 244 -30.73 -8.54 16.66
CA LEU A 244 -30.57 -7.53 15.61
C LEU A 244 -31.04 -6.15 16.06
N ASP A 245 -31.99 -6.07 17.00
CA ASP A 245 -32.60 -4.79 17.39
C ASP A 245 -31.67 -3.97 18.30
N THR A 246 -30.67 -4.61 18.92
CA THR A 246 -29.63 -3.93 19.72
C THR A 246 -28.24 -3.98 19.07
N ALA A 247 -28.11 -4.64 17.91
CA ALA A 247 -26.83 -4.88 17.24
C ALA A 247 -26.11 -3.57 16.89
N ALA A 248 -26.83 -2.59 16.33
CA ALA A 248 -26.22 -1.35 15.86
C ALA A 248 -25.44 -0.64 16.97
N GLN A 249 -26.00 -0.47 18.16
CA GLN A 249 -25.39 0.32 19.25
C GLN A 249 -24.05 -0.27 19.74
N GLY A 250 -23.84 -1.58 19.60
CA GLY A 250 -22.64 -2.28 20.07
C GLY A 250 -21.49 -2.32 19.08
N VAL A 251 -21.73 -2.03 17.79
CA VAL A 251 -20.73 -2.24 16.73
C VAL A 251 -19.96 -0.98 16.35
N HIS A 252 -20.38 0.21 16.79
CA HIS A 252 -19.68 1.46 16.52
C HIS A 252 -19.37 2.25 17.78
N ASN A 253 -18.25 2.97 17.78
CA ASN A 253 -17.92 3.92 18.83
C ASN A 253 -17.03 5.05 18.31
N GLY A 254 -16.92 6.11 19.12
CA GLY A 254 -16.10 7.28 18.84
C GLY A 254 -14.70 7.22 19.45
N TYR A 255 -13.69 7.59 18.67
CA TYR A 255 -12.38 8.01 19.12
C TYR A 255 -12.31 9.54 19.12
N PHE A 256 -12.48 10.15 20.29
CA PHE A 256 -12.43 11.60 20.46
C PHE A 256 -11.63 11.99 21.69
N ALA A 257 -11.16 13.24 21.72
CA ALA A 257 -10.59 13.81 22.93
C ALA A 257 -11.67 13.92 24.01
N ILE A 258 -11.23 13.89 25.27
CA ILE A 258 -12.12 13.87 26.43
C ILE A 258 -11.97 15.19 27.21
N ASP A 259 -13.07 15.73 27.72
CA ASP A 259 -13.15 16.89 28.59
C ASP A 259 -13.06 16.47 30.06
N LYS A 260 -12.51 17.33 30.92
CA LYS A 260 -12.51 17.10 32.37
C LYS A 260 -13.92 17.23 32.98
N LYS A 261 -14.86 17.83 32.24
CA LYS A 261 -16.28 17.85 32.61
C LYS A 261 -16.89 16.46 32.49
N LYS A 262 -17.71 16.09 33.47
CA LYS A 262 -18.43 14.82 33.50
C LYS A 262 -19.86 15.02 33.01
N ASP A 263 -20.38 14.03 32.30
CA ASP A 263 -21.79 13.90 31.94
C ASP A 263 -22.65 13.58 33.18
N SER A 264 -23.96 13.57 32.99
CA SER A 264 -24.95 13.28 34.03
C SER A 264 -24.79 11.89 34.67
N SER A 265 -24.07 10.96 34.02
CA SER A 265 -23.77 9.62 34.52
C SER A 265 -22.40 9.52 35.19
N GLY A 266 -21.68 10.64 35.34
CA GLY A 266 -20.37 10.71 35.98
C GLY A 266 -19.19 10.30 35.09
N LYS A 267 -19.41 10.11 33.78
CA LYS A 267 -18.39 9.77 32.79
C LYS A 267 -17.88 11.03 32.10
N GLU A 268 -16.60 11.07 31.75
CA GLU A 268 -16.00 12.25 31.13
C GLU A 268 -16.62 12.54 29.73
N MET A 269 -16.94 13.81 29.47
CA MET A 269 -17.59 14.24 28.22
C MET A 269 -16.62 14.21 27.04
N LEU A 270 -17.13 14.02 25.83
CA LEU A 270 -16.32 14.08 24.60
C LEU A 270 -16.18 15.54 24.13
N LYS A 271 -14.99 15.90 23.63
CA LYS A 271 -14.71 17.23 23.07
C LYS A 271 -13.98 17.14 21.74
N GLU A 272 -14.02 18.24 20.99
CA GLU A 272 -13.18 18.42 19.82
C GLU A 272 -11.71 18.47 20.22
N SER A 273 -10.87 17.72 19.51
CA SER A 273 -9.43 17.82 19.63
C SER A 273 -9.00 19.22 19.18
N LYS A 274 -8.45 20.05 20.09
CA LYS A 274 -7.78 21.31 19.68
C LYS A 274 -6.49 20.95 18.95
N ILE A 275 -6.44 21.26 17.66
CA ILE A 275 -5.30 21.00 16.78
C ILE A 275 -4.35 22.20 16.84
N GLY A 276 -3.06 21.96 17.15
CA GLY A 276 -2.04 23.00 17.10
C GLY A 276 -1.69 23.41 15.66
N LYS A 277 -0.99 24.54 15.47
CA LYS A 277 -0.55 25.02 14.14
C LYS A 277 0.28 24.00 13.35
N ASP A 278 0.81 22.98 14.03
CA ASP A 278 1.70 21.95 13.49
C ASP A 278 0.96 20.65 13.12
N GLY A 279 -0.38 20.66 13.12
CA GLY A 279 -1.21 19.51 12.70
C GLY A 279 -1.34 18.38 13.74
N LYS A 280 -0.67 18.46 14.89
CA LYS A 280 -0.82 17.49 15.99
C LYS A 280 -1.99 17.85 16.94
N ALA A 281 -2.65 16.82 17.47
CA ALA A 281 -3.62 16.98 18.55
C ALA A 281 -2.92 17.44 19.84
N ALA A 282 -3.39 18.52 20.48
CA ALA A 282 -2.79 19.01 21.71
C ALA A 282 -2.83 17.96 22.84
N ASN A 283 -1.77 17.91 23.66
CA ASN A 283 -1.65 17.05 24.84
C ASN A 283 -2.83 17.30 25.80
N SER A 284 -3.85 16.45 25.70
CA SER A 284 -4.85 16.25 26.74
C SER A 284 -4.75 14.81 27.21
N GLU A 285 -4.60 14.66 28.53
CA GLU A 285 -4.80 13.40 29.23
C GLU A 285 -6.24 12.95 28.98
N SER A 286 -6.41 11.71 28.54
CA SER A 286 -7.67 11.18 28.02
C SER A 286 -7.88 9.76 28.56
N ASP A 287 -8.65 9.62 29.64
CA ASP A 287 -8.87 8.36 30.36
C ASP A 287 -10.30 7.83 30.16
N GLY A 288 -10.66 7.58 28.89
CA GLY A 288 -11.94 6.96 28.52
C GLY A 288 -11.81 5.47 28.21
N SER A 289 -12.82 4.67 28.56
CA SER A 289 -12.86 3.21 28.26
C SER A 289 -12.77 2.88 26.76
N ALA A 290 -13.39 3.71 25.91
CA ALA A 290 -13.32 3.57 24.45
C ALA A 290 -11.91 3.89 23.93
N TYR A 291 -11.23 4.89 24.50
CA TYR A 291 -9.84 5.22 24.15
C TYR A 291 -8.91 4.06 24.52
N ASN A 292 -9.03 3.52 25.73
CA ASN A 292 -8.23 2.37 26.18
C ASN A 292 -8.46 1.15 25.27
N THR A 293 -9.70 0.85 24.88
CA THR A 293 -9.99 -0.25 23.95
C THR A 293 -9.37 -0.02 22.56
N ILE A 294 -9.42 1.21 22.04
CA ILE A 294 -8.94 1.54 20.69
C ILE A 294 -7.41 1.68 20.63
N MET A 295 -6.75 2.05 21.74
CA MET A 295 -5.30 2.33 21.79
C MET A 295 -4.47 1.32 22.57
N LYS A 296 -4.95 0.87 23.73
CA LYS A 296 -4.22 -0.03 24.64
C LYS A 296 -4.56 -1.49 24.35
N ASP A 297 -5.84 -1.81 24.20
CA ASP A 297 -6.30 -3.20 24.03
C ASP A 297 -6.50 -3.57 22.56
N LYS A 298 -5.46 -3.35 21.74
CA LYS A 298 -5.51 -3.60 20.29
C LYS A 298 -5.84 -5.05 19.96
N GLU A 299 -5.33 -6.00 20.73
CA GLU A 299 -5.62 -7.43 20.57
C GLU A 299 -7.09 -7.73 20.84
N TRP A 300 -7.66 -7.14 21.91
CA TRP A 300 -9.10 -7.26 22.18
C TRP A 300 -9.95 -6.66 21.05
N LEU A 301 -9.55 -5.51 20.49
CA LEU A 301 -10.23 -4.93 19.34
C LEU A 301 -10.20 -5.85 18.11
N LEU A 302 -9.20 -6.72 17.97
CA LEU A 302 -9.06 -7.68 16.88
C LEU A 302 -9.77 -9.03 17.14
N SER A 303 -10.12 -9.32 18.40
CA SER A 303 -10.90 -10.49 18.78
C SER A 303 -12.35 -10.40 18.28
N PHE A 304 -12.91 -11.53 17.87
CA PHE A 304 -14.34 -11.66 17.54
C PHE A 304 -15.28 -11.43 18.73
N ASP A 305 -14.79 -11.59 19.97
CA ASP A 305 -15.59 -11.34 21.18
C ASP A 305 -15.89 -9.84 21.38
N CYS A 306 -15.02 -8.97 20.83
CA CYS A 306 -15.26 -7.55 20.83
C CYS A 306 -16.23 -7.17 19.71
N LYS A 307 -17.42 -6.68 20.07
CA LYS A 307 -18.46 -6.27 19.08
C LYS A 307 -18.08 -5.05 18.25
N LEU A 308 -17.17 -4.20 18.74
CA LEU A 308 -16.76 -2.96 18.07
C LEU A 308 -16.04 -3.27 16.74
N LYS A 309 -16.55 -2.68 15.66
CA LYS A 309 -16.03 -2.84 14.28
C LYS A 309 -15.94 -1.52 13.50
N PHE A 310 -16.76 -0.52 13.85
CA PHE A 310 -16.79 0.78 13.19
C PHE A 310 -16.32 1.88 14.15
N ILE A 311 -15.33 2.64 13.72
CA ILE A 311 -14.67 3.65 14.57
C ILE A 311 -14.88 5.02 13.94
N PHE A 312 -15.43 5.97 14.69
CA PHE A 312 -15.58 7.36 14.25
C PHE A 312 -14.47 8.22 14.85
N SER A 313 -13.78 9.03 14.06
CA SER A 313 -12.69 9.91 14.50
C SER A 313 -12.82 11.31 13.94
N HIS A 314 -12.57 12.33 14.77
CA HIS A 314 -12.58 13.75 14.37
C HIS A 314 -11.21 14.25 13.89
N SER A 315 -10.12 13.64 14.35
CA SER A 315 -8.76 14.03 13.99
C SER A 315 -7.99 12.81 13.49
N ALA A 316 -6.89 13.04 12.75
CA ALA A 316 -5.89 12.00 12.54
C ALA A 316 -5.57 11.36 13.90
N LEU A 317 -5.66 10.04 13.95
CA LEU A 317 -5.50 9.28 15.19
C LEU A 317 -4.12 9.59 15.79
N LYS A 318 -3.94 9.52 17.11
CA LYS A 318 -2.64 9.87 17.72
C LYS A 318 -1.51 9.01 17.11
N GLU A 319 -0.27 9.50 17.16
CA GLU A 319 0.93 8.70 16.92
C GLU A 319 0.84 7.43 17.80
N GLY A 320 0.88 6.25 17.19
CA GLY A 320 0.67 4.97 17.86
C GLY A 320 -0.65 4.24 17.57
N TRP A 321 -1.67 4.90 16.98
CA TRP A 321 -2.79 4.15 16.38
C TRP A 321 -2.37 3.56 15.05
N ASP A 322 -2.31 2.24 15.01
CA ASP A 322 -2.01 1.52 13.80
C ASP A 322 -2.58 0.11 13.93
N ASN A 323 -3.74 -0.10 13.30
CA ASN A 323 -4.45 -1.36 13.34
C ASN A 323 -4.40 -2.05 11.97
N PRO A 324 -3.83 -3.27 11.89
CA PRO A 324 -3.64 -3.97 10.63
C PRO A 324 -4.95 -4.40 9.95
N ASN A 325 -6.07 -4.44 10.66
CA ASN A 325 -7.34 -4.99 10.16
C ASN A 325 -8.34 -3.90 9.73
N VAL A 326 -7.88 -2.67 9.52
CA VAL A 326 -8.68 -1.62 8.90
C VAL A 326 -8.77 -1.89 7.39
N PHE A 327 -9.97 -2.13 6.89
CA PHE A 327 -10.21 -2.44 5.47
C PHE A 327 -11.04 -1.38 4.74
N GLN A 328 -11.64 -0.44 5.47
CA GLN A 328 -12.38 0.68 4.89
C GLN A 328 -12.03 1.96 5.63
N ILE A 329 -11.81 3.03 4.87
CA ILE A 329 -11.69 4.39 5.37
C ILE A 329 -12.74 5.23 4.65
N CYS A 330 -13.63 5.86 5.40
CA CYS A 330 -14.64 6.76 4.89
C CYS A 330 -14.40 8.17 5.39
N THR A 331 -14.18 9.10 4.47
CA THR A 331 -13.94 10.51 4.78
C THR A 331 -15.24 11.28 4.63
N LEU A 332 -15.98 11.47 5.72
CA LEU A 332 -17.20 12.30 5.75
C LEU A 332 -16.88 13.80 5.93
N ASN A 333 -15.61 14.13 6.16
CA ASN A 333 -15.11 15.49 6.32
C ASN A 333 -14.81 16.15 4.96
N GLU A 334 -15.03 17.45 4.86
CA GLU A 334 -14.72 18.26 3.66
C GLU A 334 -13.30 18.84 3.72
N THR A 335 -12.36 18.09 4.30
CA THR A 335 -11.00 18.60 4.57
C THR A 335 -10.23 18.79 3.26
N THR A 336 -9.82 20.03 2.98
CA THR A 336 -8.99 20.42 1.81
C THR A 336 -7.50 20.14 1.99
N SER A 337 -7.05 19.75 3.19
CA SER A 337 -5.64 19.46 3.47
C SER A 337 -5.27 18.06 2.98
N VAL A 338 -4.63 18.05 1.81
CA VAL A 338 -4.11 16.88 1.09
C VAL A 338 -3.20 16.01 1.97
N ILE A 339 -2.27 16.63 2.72
CA ILE A 339 -1.34 15.94 3.63
C ILE A 339 -2.06 15.12 4.71
N LYS A 340 -3.21 15.61 5.21
CA LYS A 340 -4.00 14.90 6.24
C LYS A 340 -4.64 13.64 5.68
N LYS A 341 -5.21 13.70 4.47
CA LYS A 341 -5.84 12.53 3.81
C LYS A 341 -4.84 11.36 3.69
N ARG A 342 -3.60 11.63 3.32
CA ARG A 342 -2.56 10.59 3.20
C ARG A 342 -2.19 9.96 4.53
N GLN A 343 -2.00 10.74 5.59
CA GLN A 343 -1.72 10.18 6.92
C GLN A 343 -2.89 9.36 7.45
N GLU A 344 -4.12 9.72 7.09
CA GLU A 344 -5.33 8.97 7.42
C GLU A 344 -5.37 7.63 6.66
N ILE A 345 -5.09 7.63 5.35
CA ILE A 345 -5.03 6.42 4.51
C ILE A 345 -3.88 5.51 4.93
N GLY A 346 -2.70 6.06 5.23
CA GLY A 346 -1.50 5.32 5.64
C GLY A 346 -1.73 4.42 6.85
N ARG A 347 -2.66 4.79 7.73
CA ARG A 347 -3.03 4.00 8.92
C ARG A 347 -3.84 2.75 8.60
N GLY A 348 -4.39 2.65 7.39
CA GLY A 348 -5.09 1.45 6.91
C GLY A 348 -4.22 0.53 6.06
N LEU A 349 -2.99 0.94 5.70
CA LEU A 349 -2.16 0.22 4.71
C LEU A 349 -1.42 -1.00 5.26
N ARG A 350 -1.37 -1.21 6.57
CA ARG A 350 -0.73 -2.41 7.12
C ARG A 350 -1.43 -3.69 6.70
N ILE A 351 -0.66 -4.76 6.48
CA ILE A 351 -1.17 -6.11 6.22
C ILE A 351 -1.93 -6.63 7.44
N CYS A 352 -3.11 -7.20 7.21
CA CYS A 352 -4.00 -7.73 8.25
C CYS A 352 -3.43 -8.95 8.99
N VAL A 353 -4.00 -9.24 10.16
CA VAL A 353 -3.71 -10.42 10.97
C VAL A 353 -4.97 -11.26 11.21
N ASN A 354 -4.79 -12.58 11.34
CA ASN A 354 -5.85 -13.51 11.75
C ASN A 354 -5.97 -13.58 13.29
N GLN A 355 -6.87 -14.44 13.80
CA GLN A 355 -7.09 -14.62 15.25
C GLN A 355 -5.86 -15.20 15.97
N ASP A 356 -4.96 -15.89 15.26
CA ASP A 356 -3.71 -16.43 15.81
C ASP A 356 -2.59 -15.36 15.89
N GLY A 357 -2.85 -14.15 15.39
CA GLY A 357 -1.89 -13.05 15.35
C GLY A 357 -0.92 -13.12 14.16
N GLU A 358 -1.14 -14.02 13.21
CA GLU A 358 -0.30 -14.20 12.03
C GLU A 358 -0.70 -13.24 10.91
N ARG A 359 0.30 -12.68 10.20
CA ARG A 359 0.05 -11.80 9.05
C ARG A 359 -0.42 -12.60 7.84
N VAL A 360 -1.56 -12.22 7.28
CA VAL A 360 -2.11 -12.84 6.07
C VAL A 360 -1.73 -12.00 4.87
N HIS A 361 -0.86 -12.50 4.00
CA HIS A 361 -0.33 -11.75 2.84
C HIS A 361 -1.20 -11.90 1.58
N GLY A 362 -1.06 -10.95 0.65
CA GLY A 362 -1.67 -11.00 -0.68
C GLY A 362 -2.89 -10.08 -0.86
N PHE A 363 -3.10 -9.60 -2.08
CA PHE A 363 -4.14 -8.63 -2.41
C PHE A 363 -5.56 -9.21 -2.44
N ALA A 364 -5.71 -10.54 -2.51
CA ALA A 364 -7.03 -11.18 -2.37
C ALA A 364 -7.72 -10.85 -1.03
N VAL A 365 -6.92 -10.72 0.03
CA VAL A 365 -7.36 -10.35 1.38
C VAL A 365 -7.11 -8.86 1.64
N ASN A 366 -5.92 -8.36 1.32
CA ASN A 366 -5.45 -7.03 1.73
C ASN A 366 -5.78 -5.93 0.71
N THR A 367 -7.06 -5.57 0.64
CA THR A 367 -7.53 -4.39 -0.10
C THR A 367 -8.12 -3.38 0.89
N LEU A 368 -7.57 -2.17 0.92
CA LEU A 368 -8.12 -1.03 1.65
C LEU A 368 -9.05 -0.25 0.71
N THR A 369 -10.34 -0.17 1.06
CA THR A 369 -11.32 0.60 0.28
C THR A 369 -11.46 2.00 0.87
N VAL A 370 -11.15 3.03 0.09
CA VAL A 370 -11.27 4.44 0.46
C VAL A 370 -12.55 5.00 -0.14
N MET A 371 -13.49 5.40 0.72
CA MET A 371 -14.74 6.06 0.33
C MET A 371 -14.48 7.57 0.30
N ALA A 372 -14.15 8.09 -0.89
CA ALA A 372 -13.72 9.46 -1.10
C ALA A 372 -14.91 10.38 -1.44
N ASN A 373 -14.72 11.69 -1.21
CA ASN A 373 -15.66 12.75 -1.62
C ASN A 373 -15.45 13.22 -3.07
N GLU A 374 -14.47 12.65 -3.76
CA GLU A 374 -14.06 13.02 -5.11
C GLU A 374 -14.10 11.80 -6.04
N SER A 375 -13.99 12.04 -7.35
CA SER A 375 -13.94 10.94 -8.32
C SER A 375 -12.65 10.12 -8.16
N TYR A 376 -12.70 8.88 -8.64
CA TYR A 376 -11.53 8.00 -8.67
C TYR A 376 -10.33 8.67 -9.36
N GLU A 377 -10.57 9.29 -10.52
CA GLU A 377 -9.52 9.93 -11.33
C GLU A 377 -8.89 11.10 -10.58
N GLN A 378 -9.69 11.93 -9.92
CA GLN A 378 -9.20 13.08 -9.15
C GLN A 378 -8.36 12.63 -7.96
N PHE A 379 -8.79 11.59 -7.24
CA PHE A 379 -8.05 11.03 -6.14
C PHE A 379 -6.71 10.42 -6.60
N ALA A 380 -6.74 9.65 -7.69
CA ALA A 380 -5.57 8.99 -8.23
C ALA A 380 -4.52 10.00 -8.71
N GLU A 381 -4.94 11.05 -9.44
CA GLU A 381 -4.06 12.12 -9.89
C GLU A 381 -3.43 12.90 -8.72
N GLN A 382 -4.20 13.19 -7.68
CA GLN A 382 -3.69 13.89 -6.50
C GLN A 382 -2.62 13.05 -5.79
N LEU A 383 -2.93 11.78 -5.50
CA LEU A 383 -2.01 10.87 -4.83
C LEU A 383 -0.73 10.64 -5.65
N GLN A 384 -0.86 10.53 -6.98
CA GLN A 384 0.29 10.41 -7.86
C GLN A 384 1.19 11.66 -7.80
N LYS A 385 0.63 12.86 -7.94
CA LYS A 385 1.38 14.13 -7.86
C LYS A 385 2.08 14.29 -6.51
N GLU A 386 1.48 13.84 -5.42
CA GLU A 386 2.10 13.87 -4.10
C GLU A 386 3.34 12.97 -4.02
N ILE A 387 3.22 11.73 -4.51
CA ILE A 387 4.34 10.78 -4.54
C ILE A 387 5.45 11.31 -5.43
N GLU A 388 5.12 11.89 -6.58
CA GLU A 388 6.08 12.56 -7.46
C GLU A 388 6.87 13.67 -6.72
N ASN A 389 6.17 14.55 -6.01
CA ASN A 389 6.78 15.67 -5.29
C ASN A 389 7.73 15.24 -4.16
N GLU A 390 7.39 14.19 -3.40
CA GLU A 390 8.23 13.71 -2.28
C GLU A 390 9.42 12.87 -2.75
N GLU A 391 9.17 12.01 -3.72
CA GLU A 391 10.17 11.12 -4.27
C GLU A 391 11.16 11.86 -5.17
N GLY A 392 10.78 13.04 -5.67
CA GLY A 392 11.54 13.81 -6.64
C GLY A 392 11.58 13.12 -7.99
N ILE A 393 10.49 12.46 -8.38
CA ILE A 393 10.32 11.77 -9.66
C ILE A 393 9.06 12.27 -10.35
N LYS A 394 8.95 12.11 -11.67
CA LYS A 394 7.67 12.27 -12.39
C LYS A 394 7.34 10.96 -13.08
N PHE A 395 6.18 10.37 -12.80
CA PHE A 395 5.80 9.14 -13.47
C PHE A 395 5.60 9.38 -14.97
N GLY A 396 6.05 8.43 -15.77
CA GLY A 396 6.03 8.50 -17.23
C GLY A 396 7.01 9.52 -17.85
N VAL A 397 7.86 10.18 -17.05
CA VAL A 397 8.85 11.15 -17.54
C VAL A 397 10.22 10.92 -16.90
N VAL A 398 11.20 10.55 -17.72
CA VAL A 398 12.62 10.47 -17.31
C VAL A 398 13.19 11.88 -17.31
N GLU A 399 13.53 12.40 -16.13
CA GLU A 399 14.20 13.70 -16.00
C GLU A 399 15.72 13.57 -16.20
N LYS A 400 16.38 14.62 -16.71
CA LYS A 400 17.82 14.59 -17.04
C LYS A 400 18.73 14.30 -15.85
N HIS A 401 18.28 14.60 -14.64
CA HIS A 401 19.03 14.45 -13.40
C HIS A 401 18.58 13.22 -12.58
N LEU A 402 17.68 12.39 -13.14
CA LEU A 402 17.08 11.25 -12.46
C LEU A 402 18.13 10.25 -11.92
N PHE A 403 19.20 10.01 -12.67
CA PHE A 403 20.24 9.04 -12.32
C PHE A 403 21.37 9.65 -11.49
N ALA A 404 21.38 10.97 -11.29
CA ALA A 404 22.51 11.67 -10.70
C ALA A 404 22.85 11.19 -9.29
N ASN A 405 21.84 10.73 -8.53
CA ASN A 405 21.99 10.27 -7.15
C ASN A 405 22.21 8.75 -7.03
N ILE A 406 22.44 8.03 -8.14
CA ILE A 406 22.82 6.62 -8.06
C ILE A 406 24.19 6.53 -7.37
N VAL A 407 24.25 5.71 -6.33
CA VAL A 407 25.45 5.54 -5.52
C VAL A 407 26.40 4.56 -6.20
N VAL A 408 27.59 5.05 -6.54
CA VAL A 408 28.67 4.34 -7.19
C VAL A 408 29.77 4.06 -6.15
N PRO A 409 30.10 2.79 -5.87
CA PRO A 409 31.23 2.46 -5.01
C PRO A 409 32.54 2.82 -5.75
N VAL A 410 33.36 3.67 -5.13
CA VAL A 410 34.70 4.02 -5.63
C VAL A 410 35.75 3.07 -5.04
N ASP A 411 35.56 2.68 -3.78
CA ASP A 411 36.33 1.65 -3.07
C ASP A 411 35.48 1.03 -1.93
N ASP A 412 36.05 0.10 -1.15
CA ASP A 412 35.36 -0.61 -0.04
C ASP A 412 34.79 0.33 1.05
N HIS A 413 35.16 1.60 1.07
CA HIS A 413 34.81 2.57 2.13
C HIS A 413 34.26 3.91 1.61
N ASN A 414 34.40 4.22 0.32
CA ASN A 414 33.96 5.45 -0.30
C ASN A 414 32.89 5.21 -1.38
N HIS A 415 31.86 6.04 -1.34
CA HIS A 415 30.80 6.07 -2.33
C HIS A 415 30.75 7.47 -2.96
N GLU A 416 30.73 7.50 -4.29
CA GLU A 416 30.42 8.71 -5.05
C GLU A 416 29.03 8.58 -5.67
N TYR A 417 28.52 9.70 -6.17
CA TYR A 417 27.29 9.73 -6.94
C TYR A 417 27.62 9.70 -8.43
N LEU A 418 26.79 9.03 -9.23
CA LEU A 418 26.94 8.97 -10.69
C LEU A 418 27.08 10.38 -11.30
N GLY A 419 26.39 11.36 -10.71
CA GLY A 419 26.56 12.77 -11.04
C GLY A 419 25.67 13.25 -12.18
N ALA A 420 25.50 14.57 -12.26
CA ALA A 420 24.55 15.19 -13.19
C ALA A 420 24.93 14.98 -14.67
N GLU A 421 26.22 14.98 -14.99
CA GLU A 421 26.69 14.85 -16.38
C GLU A 421 26.46 13.43 -16.90
N ALA A 422 26.81 12.41 -16.12
CA ALA A 422 26.59 11.01 -16.48
C ALA A 422 25.08 10.68 -16.56
N SER A 423 24.27 11.26 -15.68
CA SER A 423 22.80 11.17 -15.76
C SER A 423 22.25 11.77 -17.05
N LYS A 424 22.81 12.89 -17.50
CA LYS A 424 22.41 13.53 -18.76
C LYS A 424 22.82 12.68 -19.97
N GLN A 425 23.99 12.05 -19.95
CA GLN A 425 24.41 11.13 -21.02
C GLN A 425 23.48 9.92 -21.13
N LEU A 426 23.07 9.33 -19.99
CA LEU A 426 22.06 8.26 -19.98
C LEU A 426 20.72 8.74 -20.56
N TRP A 427 20.30 9.95 -20.22
CA TRP A 427 19.07 10.54 -20.77
C TRP A 427 19.14 10.71 -22.29
N GLU A 428 20.26 11.20 -22.81
CA GLU A 428 20.49 11.39 -24.24
C GLU A 428 20.55 10.05 -25.00
N HIS A 429 21.15 9.02 -24.39
CA HIS A 429 21.15 7.66 -24.93
C HIS A 429 19.74 7.07 -25.02
N LEU A 430 18.96 7.17 -23.94
CA LEU A 430 17.56 6.73 -23.96
C LEU A 430 16.74 7.48 -25.03
N GLN A 431 17.07 8.74 -25.30
CA GLN A 431 16.41 9.50 -26.35
C GLN A 431 16.83 9.04 -27.75
N SER A 432 18.13 8.79 -27.98
CA SER A 432 18.62 8.36 -29.30
C SER A 432 18.08 6.99 -29.70
N GLU A 433 17.93 6.09 -28.73
CA GLU A 433 17.31 4.77 -28.92
C GLU A 433 15.77 4.82 -29.00
N GLY A 434 15.18 6.01 -28.93
CA GLY A 434 13.72 6.19 -29.03
C GLY A 434 12.95 5.63 -27.82
N HIS A 435 13.63 5.42 -26.69
CA HIS A 435 13.03 5.01 -25.42
C HIS A 435 12.29 6.16 -24.72
N ILE A 436 12.72 7.40 -24.95
CA ILE A 436 12.05 8.61 -24.46
C ILE A 436 11.95 9.68 -25.56
N ASP A 437 10.98 10.59 -25.46
CA ASP A 437 10.85 11.71 -26.41
C ASP A 437 11.74 12.92 -26.06
N SER A 438 11.61 14.02 -26.83
CA SER A 438 12.33 15.28 -26.63
C SER A 438 12.08 15.94 -25.26
N LYS A 439 10.98 15.58 -24.59
CA LYS A 439 10.58 16.06 -23.26
C LYS A 439 10.88 15.04 -22.16
N GLY A 440 11.46 13.89 -22.50
CA GLY A 440 11.76 12.79 -21.58
C GLY A 440 10.56 11.88 -21.31
N LYS A 441 9.45 12.00 -22.06
CA LYS A 441 8.29 11.13 -21.90
C LYS A 441 8.63 9.72 -22.33
N VAL A 442 8.38 8.76 -21.44
CA VAL A 442 8.58 7.32 -21.65
C VAL A 442 7.76 6.83 -22.84
N GLN A 443 8.41 6.13 -23.76
CA GLN A 443 7.79 5.47 -24.90
C GLN A 443 7.57 3.98 -24.62
N ASP A 444 6.70 3.34 -25.42
CA ASP A 444 6.41 1.90 -25.27
C ASP A 444 7.64 1.02 -25.50
N SER A 445 8.60 1.48 -26.32
CA SER A 445 9.88 0.80 -26.56
C SER A 445 10.70 0.63 -25.28
N LEU A 446 10.71 1.63 -24.38
CA LEU A 446 11.40 1.56 -23.10
C LEU A 446 10.71 0.56 -22.16
N LYS A 447 9.38 0.61 -22.09
CA LYS A 447 8.59 -0.34 -21.31
C LYS A 447 8.85 -1.78 -21.76
N ALA A 448 8.85 -2.02 -23.07
CA ALA A 448 9.14 -3.33 -23.65
C ALA A 448 10.58 -3.79 -23.33
N SER A 449 11.57 -2.90 -23.45
CA SER A 449 12.98 -3.24 -23.18
C SER A 449 13.24 -3.52 -21.70
N LEU A 450 12.63 -2.75 -20.80
CA LEU A 450 12.66 -3.00 -19.35
C LEU A 450 11.94 -4.30 -18.96
N LYS A 451 10.86 -4.64 -19.68
CA LYS A 451 10.09 -5.87 -19.48
C LYS A 451 10.89 -7.10 -19.89
N ASN A 452 11.53 -7.05 -21.06
CA ASN A 452 12.26 -8.19 -21.63
C ASN A 452 13.71 -8.30 -21.10
N GLY A 453 14.17 -7.33 -20.31
CA GLY A 453 15.55 -7.29 -19.81
C GLY A 453 16.57 -6.99 -20.92
N THR A 454 16.13 -6.44 -22.06
CA THR A 454 16.95 -6.18 -23.25
C THR A 454 17.39 -4.72 -23.33
N LEU A 455 17.31 -3.97 -22.23
CA LEU A 455 17.74 -2.57 -22.21
C LEU A 455 19.26 -2.49 -22.40
N GLU A 456 19.69 -1.99 -23.55
CA GLU A 456 21.11 -1.77 -23.82
C GLU A 456 21.55 -0.40 -23.28
N LEU A 457 22.56 -0.43 -22.41
CA LEU A 457 23.19 0.76 -21.84
C LEU A 457 24.64 0.89 -22.35
N PRO A 458 25.17 2.13 -22.48
CA PRO A 458 26.55 2.33 -22.87
C PRO A 458 27.53 1.64 -21.91
N GLU A 459 28.71 1.25 -22.42
CA GLU A 459 29.72 0.45 -21.69
C GLU A 459 30.09 1.05 -20.32
N ALA A 460 30.15 2.38 -20.22
CA ALA A 460 30.44 3.11 -18.99
C ALA A 460 29.40 2.87 -17.86
N PHE A 461 28.18 2.45 -18.20
CA PHE A 461 27.07 2.28 -17.26
C PHE A 461 26.76 0.81 -16.95
N GLN A 462 27.42 -0.14 -17.62
CA GLN A 462 27.21 -1.57 -17.42
C GLN A 462 27.36 -2.05 -15.96
N PRO A 463 28.32 -1.53 -15.16
CA PRO A 463 28.42 -1.88 -13.73
C PRO A 463 27.21 -1.45 -12.88
N HIS A 464 26.40 -0.51 -13.38
CA HIS A 464 25.26 0.10 -12.68
C HIS A 464 23.91 -0.26 -13.32
N THR A 465 23.88 -1.17 -14.29
CA THR A 465 22.67 -1.55 -15.04
C THR A 465 21.49 -1.88 -14.13
N ALA A 466 21.71 -2.69 -13.07
CA ALA A 466 20.64 -3.06 -12.14
C ALA A 466 20.00 -1.85 -11.44
N GLN A 467 20.82 -0.87 -11.03
CA GLN A 467 20.36 0.35 -10.36
C GLN A 467 19.61 1.25 -11.34
N ILE A 468 20.13 1.42 -12.56
CA ILE A 468 19.52 2.22 -13.62
C ILE A 468 18.18 1.63 -14.06
N VAL A 469 18.12 0.31 -14.29
CA VAL A 469 16.90 -0.42 -14.64
C VAL A 469 15.86 -0.31 -13.53
N SER A 470 16.26 -0.41 -12.26
CA SER A 470 15.35 -0.23 -11.12
C SER A 470 14.72 1.16 -11.11
N VAL A 471 15.52 2.21 -11.28
CA VAL A 471 15.04 3.59 -11.37
C VAL A 471 14.12 3.79 -12.58
N LEU A 472 14.46 3.22 -13.73
CA LEU A 472 13.66 3.29 -14.96
C LEU A 472 12.33 2.56 -14.84
N LYS A 473 12.30 1.37 -14.22
CA LYS A 473 11.05 0.63 -13.95
C LYS A 473 10.11 1.45 -13.07
N LYS A 474 10.64 2.09 -12.02
CA LYS A 474 9.87 2.94 -11.13
C LYS A 474 9.25 4.15 -11.85
N VAL A 475 10.03 4.84 -12.69
CA VAL A 475 9.54 6.00 -13.47
C VAL A 475 8.60 5.60 -14.59
N SER A 476 8.80 4.41 -15.17
CA SER A 476 7.96 3.90 -16.28
C SER A 476 6.66 3.25 -15.80
N GLY A 477 6.56 2.92 -14.51
CA GLY A 477 5.38 2.38 -13.86
C GLY A 477 4.32 3.44 -13.54
N ASN A 478 3.13 2.98 -13.15
CA ASN A 478 2.02 3.83 -12.70
C ASN A 478 1.63 3.46 -11.26
N LEU A 479 1.01 4.40 -10.53
CA LEU A 479 0.37 4.06 -9.27
C LEU A 479 -0.81 3.13 -9.52
N ASN A 480 -0.75 1.90 -9.00
CA ASN A 480 -1.78 0.89 -9.23
C ASN A 480 -2.91 1.01 -8.19
N ILE A 481 -3.66 2.11 -8.29
CA ILE A 481 -4.89 2.34 -7.53
C ILE A 481 -6.03 1.67 -8.29
N LYS A 482 -6.89 0.94 -7.59
CA LYS A 482 -8.02 0.24 -8.22
C LYS A 482 -9.30 1.05 -8.14
N ASN A 483 -10.04 1.13 -9.23
CA ASN A 483 -11.40 1.66 -9.19
C ASN A 483 -12.36 0.57 -8.68
N ARG A 484 -13.05 0.85 -7.57
CA ARG A 484 -14.01 -0.08 -6.98
C ARG A 484 -15.12 -0.48 -7.96
N ASP A 485 -15.55 0.42 -8.84
CA ASP A 485 -16.65 0.15 -9.78
C ASP A 485 -16.25 -0.81 -10.91
N ASP A 486 -14.95 -0.97 -11.18
CA ASP A 486 -14.44 -1.96 -12.13
C ASP A 486 -14.26 -3.35 -11.50
N LYS A 487 -14.49 -3.48 -10.18
CA LYS A 487 -14.39 -4.75 -9.45
C LYS A 487 -15.46 -5.72 -9.92
N ALA A 488 -15.05 -6.87 -10.42
CA ALA A 488 -15.94 -7.93 -10.84
C ALA A 488 -15.64 -9.23 -10.09
N LYS A 489 -16.70 -9.98 -9.78
CA LYS A 489 -16.59 -11.35 -9.28
C LYS A 489 -16.22 -12.26 -10.46
N VAL A 490 -15.18 -13.04 -10.28
CA VAL A 490 -14.79 -14.10 -11.20
C VAL A 490 -15.64 -15.33 -10.93
N SER A 491 -16.23 -15.90 -11.97
CA SER A 491 -17.09 -17.06 -11.86
C SER A 491 -16.36 -18.33 -12.27
N LEU A 492 -16.74 -19.45 -11.65
CA LEU A 492 -16.26 -20.75 -12.06
C LEU A 492 -16.70 -21.08 -13.49
N ASN A 493 -15.74 -21.42 -14.33
CA ASN A 493 -16.01 -22.03 -15.62
C ASN A 493 -16.37 -23.50 -15.39
N LYS A 494 -17.67 -23.77 -15.24
CA LYS A 494 -18.18 -25.11 -14.94
C LYS A 494 -17.79 -26.15 -16.00
N ALA A 495 -17.57 -25.74 -17.25
CA ALA A 495 -17.19 -26.66 -18.32
C ALA A 495 -15.79 -27.23 -18.06
N VAL A 496 -14.83 -26.39 -17.66
CA VAL A 496 -13.47 -26.83 -17.32
C VAL A 496 -13.45 -27.48 -15.93
N TYR A 497 -14.08 -26.87 -14.93
CA TYR A 497 -14.07 -27.36 -13.55
C TYR A 497 -14.65 -28.78 -13.41
N LEU A 498 -15.72 -29.12 -14.13
CA LEU A 498 -16.34 -30.45 -14.10
C LEU A 498 -15.74 -31.41 -15.13
N SER A 499 -14.72 -30.99 -15.90
CA SER A 499 -14.13 -31.83 -16.93
C SER A 499 -13.29 -32.98 -16.32
N PRO A 500 -13.32 -34.18 -16.92
CA PRO A 500 -12.42 -35.27 -16.54
C PRO A 500 -10.95 -34.88 -16.66
N GLU A 501 -10.61 -34.03 -17.63
CA GLU A 501 -9.26 -33.51 -17.85
C GLU A 501 -8.76 -32.68 -16.66
N PHE A 502 -9.59 -31.78 -16.14
CA PHE A 502 -9.20 -30.97 -14.99
C PHE A 502 -9.10 -31.81 -13.73
N GLN A 503 -10.04 -32.74 -13.52
CA GLN A 503 -9.97 -33.67 -12.39
C GLN A 503 -8.67 -34.48 -12.42
N ALA A 504 -8.28 -34.97 -13.61
CA ALA A 504 -7.02 -35.69 -13.80
C ALA A 504 -5.78 -34.83 -13.50
N LEU A 505 -5.78 -33.55 -13.91
CA LEU A 505 -4.71 -32.61 -13.56
C LEU A 505 -4.67 -32.37 -12.04
N TRP A 506 -5.83 -32.10 -11.43
CA TRP A 506 -5.93 -31.79 -10.01
C TRP A 506 -5.53 -32.97 -9.12
N ASP A 507 -5.96 -34.18 -9.46
CA ASP A 507 -5.64 -35.40 -8.71
C ASP A 507 -4.15 -35.71 -8.63
N ARG A 508 -3.34 -35.16 -9.56
CA ARG A 508 -1.89 -35.33 -9.54
C ARG A 508 -1.16 -34.30 -8.67
N ILE A 509 -1.74 -33.12 -8.47
CA ILE A 509 -1.08 -32.00 -7.77
C ILE A 509 -1.66 -31.69 -6.39
N LYS A 510 -2.87 -32.15 -6.06
CA LYS A 510 -3.63 -31.73 -4.87
C LYS A 510 -3.05 -32.17 -3.52
N TYR A 511 -2.16 -33.16 -3.49
CA TYR A 511 -1.74 -33.81 -2.25
C TYR A 511 -0.75 -32.97 -1.44
N LYS A 512 -0.91 -32.98 -0.12
CA LYS A 512 0.01 -32.33 0.80
C LYS A 512 1.21 -33.22 1.05
N THR A 513 2.37 -32.58 1.20
CA THR A 513 3.63 -33.24 1.55
C THR A 513 4.19 -32.68 2.84
N THR A 514 4.83 -33.51 3.63
CA THR A 514 5.71 -33.06 4.72
C THR A 514 7.15 -33.17 4.25
N PHE A 515 8.06 -32.45 4.89
CA PHE A 515 9.48 -32.50 4.55
C PHE A 515 10.34 -32.94 5.72
N ARG A 516 11.46 -33.57 5.39
CA ARG A 516 12.57 -33.79 6.29
C ARG A 516 13.82 -33.18 5.68
N VAL A 517 14.55 -32.42 6.48
CA VAL A 517 15.82 -31.82 6.06
C VAL A 517 16.95 -32.75 6.50
N ASN A 518 17.72 -33.26 5.55
CA ASN A 518 18.99 -33.92 5.85
C ASN A 518 20.08 -32.86 5.96
N PHE A 519 20.55 -32.60 7.18
CA PHE A 519 21.44 -31.50 7.48
C PHE A 519 22.88 -31.97 7.64
N ASP A 520 23.72 -31.78 6.62
CA ASP A 520 25.15 -32.05 6.73
C ASP A 520 25.85 -30.95 7.54
N THR A 521 26.06 -31.26 8.82
CA THR A 521 26.71 -30.33 9.75
C THR A 521 28.17 -30.06 9.38
N ARG A 522 28.88 -31.00 8.75
CA ARG A 522 30.30 -30.81 8.38
C ARG A 522 30.41 -29.86 7.20
N ALA A 523 29.59 -30.07 6.17
CA ALA A 523 29.54 -29.21 5.00
C ALA A 523 29.10 -27.77 5.37
N LEU A 524 28.11 -27.62 6.27
CA LEU A 524 27.73 -26.31 6.80
C LEU A 524 28.92 -25.61 7.49
N ILE A 525 29.62 -26.33 8.37
CA ILE A 525 30.77 -25.78 9.09
C ILE A 525 31.82 -25.26 8.10
N GLU A 526 32.12 -26.04 7.06
CA GLU A 526 33.12 -25.69 6.04
C GLU A 526 32.70 -24.48 5.24
N LYS A 527 31.44 -24.44 4.77
CA LYS A 527 30.95 -23.30 4.00
C LYS A 527 30.86 -22.02 4.84
N CYS A 528 30.35 -22.10 6.07
CA CYS A 528 30.34 -20.95 6.97
C CYS A 528 31.75 -20.43 7.26
N ALA A 529 32.71 -21.33 7.47
CA ALA A 529 34.10 -20.95 7.72
C ALA A 529 34.74 -20.27 6.50
N GLU A 530 34.50 -20.80 5.30
CA GLU A 530 34.97 -20.22 4.04
C GLU A 530 34.38 -18.82 3.81
N GLU A 531 33.07 -18.67 3.98
CA GLU A 531 32.36 -17.40 3.80
C GLU A 531 32.80 -16.35 4.82
N ILE A 532 32.99 -16.73 6.09
CA ILE A 532 33.58 -15.83 7.10
C ILE A 532 35.02 -15.46 6.72
N LYS A 533 35.80 -16.39 6.16
CA LYS A 533 37.17 -16.10 5.76
C LYS A 533 37.23 -15.05 4.63
N ILE A 534 36.34 -15.15 3.65
CA ILE A 534 36.31 -14.29 2.45
C ILE A 534 35.61 -12.96 2.73
N ASN A 535 34.42 -13.00 3.33
CA ASN A 535 33.49 -11.87 3.38
C ASN A 535 33.49 -11.10 4.70
N LEU A 536 34.20 -11.57 5.73
CA LEU A 536 34.25 -10.87 7.02
C LEU A 536 35.19 -9.66 6.97
N GLN A 537 34.61 -8.46 6.91
CA GLN A 537 35.31 -7.18 6.86
C GLN A 537 35.39 -6.49 8.23
N VAL A 538 36.33 -6.97 9.04
CA VAL A 538 36.58 -6.45 10.39
C VAL A 538 38.04 -5.98 10.51
N GLY A 539 38.24 -4.66 10.52
CA GLY A 539 39.55 -4.01 10.72
C GLY A 539 39.70 -3.37 12.10
N LYS A 540 40.91 -2.91 12.44
CA LYS A 540 41.17 -2.12 13.66
C LYS A 540 40.36 -0.81 13.62
N ALA A 541 39.80 -0.40 14.76
CA ALA A 541 39.10 0.88 14.87
C ALA A 541 40.05 2.05 14.52
N ARG A 542 39.63 2.93 13.61
CA ARG A 542 40.39 4.12 13.22
C ARG A 542 39.76 5.35 13.85
N PHE A 543 40.59 6.22 14.43
CA PHE A 543 40.15 7.50 14.95
C PHE A 543 40.68 8.61 14.04
N THR A 544 39.77 9.38 13.47
CA THR A 544 40.09 10.52 12.60
C THR A 544 40.07 11.79 13.45
N TYR A 545 41.24 12.39 13.66
CA TYR A 545 41.35 13.68 14.36
C TYR A 545 41.37 14.81 13.32
N ARG A 546 40.39 15.73 13.39
CA ARG A 546 40.33 16.94 12.57
C ARG A 546 40.50 18.16 13.46
N LYS A 547 41.51 19.00 13.19
CA LYS A 547 41.72 20.28 13.86
C LYS A 547 41.64 21.41 12.83
N ALA A 548 40.59 22.22 12.90
CA ALA A 548 40.47 23.46 12.15
C ALA A 548 41.06 24.60 13.00
N LYS A 549 41.92 25.43 12.39
CA LYS A 549 42.42 26.67 13.01
C LYS A 549 41.76 27.82 12.26
N THR A 550 41.02 28.67 12.96
CA THR A 550 40.35 29.83 12.37
C THR A 550 40.98 31.08 12.96
N GLU A 551 41.67 31.87 12.14
CA GLU A 551 42.06 33.25 12.49
C GLU A 551 41.16 34.23 11.74
N ILE A 552 40.71 35.27 12.43
CA ILE A 552 39.77 36.28 11.92
C ILE A 552 40.56 37.58 11.67
N ASP A 553 40.60 38.02 10.42
CA ASP A 553 40.96 39.39 10.04
C ASP A 553 39.73 40.10 9.43
N ARG A 554 39.74 41.44 9.43
CA ARG A 554 38.72 42.39 8.99
C ARG A 554 38.24 42.23 7.54
N GLY A 555 38.77 41.27 6.78
CA GLY A 555 38.31 40.92 5.41
C GLY A 555 37.38 39.70 5.31
N GLY A 556 37.13 38.96 6.40
CA GLY A 556 36.31 37.74 6.38
C GLY A 556 37.12 36.44 6.53
N VAL A 557 36.41 35.33 6.77
CA VAL A 557 36.99 34.03 7.12
C VAL A 557 37.50 33.32 5.86
N HIS A 558 38.83 33.21 5.72
CA HIS A 558 39.44 32.29 4.78
C HIS A 558 39.79 30.97 5.49
N THR A 559 39.18 29.88 5.05
CA THR A 559 39.53 28.52 5.50
C THR A 559 40.73 28.02 4.71
N GLU A 560 41.91 27.91 5.33
CA GLU A 560 43.02 27.13 4.77
C GLU A 560 43.23 25.78 5.49
N LYS A 561 43.49 24.78 4.63
CA LYS A 561 43.90 23.38 4.83
C LYS A 561 43.60 22.73 6.19
N THR A 562 42.58 21.88 6.18
CA THR A 562 42.34 20.83 7.16
C THR A 562 43.51 19.85 7.17
N VAL A 563 44.27 19.77 8.26
CA VAL A 563 45.24 18.68 8.46
C VAL A 563 44.47 17.50 9.05
N GLU A 564 44.22 16.48 8.24
CA GLU A 564 43.71 15.19 8.69
C GLU A 564 44.86 14.30 9.15
N ALA A 565 44.87 13.94 10.43
CA ALA A 565 45.76 12.90 10.95
C ALA A 565 44.92 11.67 11.29
N THR A 566 45.11 10.60 10.51
CA THR A 566 44.54 9.29 10.83
C THR A 566 45.48 8.59 11.80
N SER A 567 45.00 8.29 13.00
CA SER A 567 45.76 7.49 13.98
C SER A 567 45.08 6.13 14.18
N VAL A 568 45.86 5.06 14.05
CA VAL A 568 45.42 3.71 14.40
C VAL A 568 45.65 3.54 15.90
N TYR A 569 44.57 3.48 16.67
CA TYR A 569 44.65 3.31 18.11
C TYR A 569 44.73 1.81 18.45
N GLU A 570 45.82 1.38 19.07
CA GLU A 570 45.89 0.05 19.70
C GLU A 570 45.25 0.14 21.09
N SER A 571 43.98 -0.27 21.17
CA SER A 571 43.23 -0.24 22.42
C SER A 571 43.83 -1.16 23.47
N ARG A 572 44.07 -0.61 24.67
CA ARG A 572 44.35 -1.38 25.89
C ARG A 572 43.02 -1.81 26.52
N SER A 573 42.79 -3.13 26.50
CA SER A 573 41.83 -3.91 27.29
C SER A 573 40.37 -3.40 27.35
N TYR A 574 39.54 -3.84 26.41
CA TYR A 574 38.10 -3.98 26.63
C TYR A 574 37.77 -5.42 27.02
N VAL A 575 36.74 -5.61 27.84
CA VAL A 575 36.21 -6.93 28.17
C VAL A 575 35.62 -7.54 26.90
N LEU A 576 36.14 -8.71 26.49
CA LEU A 576 35.62 -9.40 25.32
C LEU A 576 34.21 -9.97 25.64
N PRO A 577 33.19 -9.67 24.82
CA PRO A 577 31.87 -10.24 25.01
C PRO A 577 31.88 -11.76 24.74
N ASP A 578 30.88 -12.48 25.29
CA ASP A 578 30.72 -13.91 25.04
C ASP A 578 30.22 -14.16 23.62
N LEU A 579 31.19 -14.27 22.70
CA LEU A 579 30.99 -14.59 21.28
C LEU A 579 30.14 -15.85 21.08
N ILE A 580 30.37 -16.89 21.88
CA ILE A 580 29.75 -18.20 21.66
C ILE A 580 28.29 -18.16 22.06
N THR A 581 27.97 -17.58 23.21
CA THR A 581 26.59 -17.47 23.68
C THR A 581 25.76 -16.56 22.78
N TYR A 582 26.34 -15.46 22.29
CA TYR A 582 25.64 -14.59 21.35
C TYR A 582 25.32 -15.31 20.04
N LEU A 583 26.33 -15.92 19.39
CA LEU A 583 26.11 -16.65 18.14
C LEU A 583 25.17 -17.84 18.35
N GLN A 584 25.18 -18.48 19.51
CA GLN A 584 24.25 -19.56 19.84
C GLN A 584 22.80 -19.07 19.89
N ASN A 585 22.53 -17.97 20.59
CA ASN A 585 21.18 -17.41 20.68
C ASN A 585 20.67 -16.94 19.30
N GLU A 586 21.56 -16.39 18.48
CA GLU A 586 21.20 -15.89 17.16
C GLU A 586 20.98 -17.02 16.13
N THR A 587 21.72 -18.13 16.22
CA THR A 587 21.74 -19.17 15.17
C THR A 587 21.10 -20.49 15.60
N ASN A 588 20.84 -20.68 16.89
CA ASN A 588 20.44 -21.96 17.50
C ASN A 588 21.41 -23.12 17.26
N LEU A 589 22.64 -22.85 16.79
CA LEU A 589 23.67 -23.87 16.63
C LEU A 589 24.28 -24.28 17.97
N THR A 590 24.75 -25.52 18.06
CA THR A 590 25.48 -25.97 19.27
C THR A 590 26.78 -25.17 19.43
N ARG A 591 27.18 -24.94 20.68
CA ARG A 591 28.47 -24.28 21.01
C ARG A 591 29.65 -24.92 20.27
N ARG A 592 29.65 -26.26 20.15
CA ARG A 592 30.68 -27.02 19.43
C ARG A 592 30.74 -26.66 17.95
N THR A 593 29.59 -26.53 17.29
CA THR A 593 29.50 -26.15 15.87
C THR A 593 30.03 -24.75 15.65
N ILE A 594 29.62 -23.79 16.49
CA ILE A 594 30.06 -22.40 16.42
C ILE A 594 31.58 -22.29 16.59
N VAL A 595 32.13 -22.94 17.61
CA VAL A 595 33.58 -22.97 17.84
C VAL A 595 34.31 -23.55 16.63
N SER A 596 33.77 -24.60 16.01
CA SER A 596 34.35 -25.21 14.80
C SER A 596 34.36 -24.24 13.61
N ILE A 597 33.25 -23.53 13.36
CA ILE A 597 33.11 -22.52 12.30
C ILE A 597 34.14 -21.41 12.49
N ILE A 598 34.20 -20.82 13.70
CA ILE A 598 35.10 -19.69 13.99
C ILE A 598 36.56 -20.11 13.88
N ASN A 599 36.93 -21.27 14.44
CA ASN A 599 38.32 -21.76 14.35
C ASN A 599 38.73 -22.06 12.90
N LYS A 600 37.88 -22.73 12.13
CA LYS A 600 38.17 -23.04 10.71
C LYS A 600 38.24 -21.78 9.83
N SER A 601 37.51 -20.71 10.19
CA SER A 601 37.56 -19.46 9.43
C SER A 601 38.94 -18.79 9.45
N GLY A 602 39.73 -19.04 10.49
CA GLY A 602 41.03 -18.38 10.70
C GLY A 602 40.92 -16.88 11.03
N ARG A 603 39.72 -16.36 11.31
CA ARG A 603 39.48 -14.91 11.52
C ARG A 603 39.33 -14.51 12.99
N LEU A 604 39.64 -15.39 13.95
CA LEU A 604 39.46 -15.10 15.39
C LEU A 604 40.24 -13.85 15.86
N GLU A 605 41.40 -13.54 15.28
CA GLU A 605 42.12 -12.30 15.61
C GLU A 605 41.33 -11.03 15.25
N SER A 606 40.46 -11.09 14.23
CA SER A 606 39.59 -9.97 13.88
C SER A 606 38.55 -9.66 14.97
N PHE A 607 38.14 -10.66 15.76
CA PHE A 607 37.27 -10.45 16.90
C PHE A 607 37.94 -9.54 17.95
N LYS A 608 39.26 -9.68 18.16
CA LYS A 608 40.05 -8.79 19.04
C LYS A 608 40.28 -7.39 18.47
N ASN A 609 39.90 -7.13 17.22
CA ASN A 609 40.01 -5.80 16.62
C ASN A 609 38.70 -5.00 16.76
N ASN A 610 37.57 -5.67 16.59
CA ASN A 610 36.23 -5.10 16.80
C ASN A 610 35.22 -6.24 17.11
N PRO A 611 35.02 -6.56 18.40
CA PRO A 611 34.17 -7.69 18.82
C PRO A 611 32.72 -7.59 18.34
N GLN A 612 32.14 -6.40 18.39
CA GLN A 612 30.73 -6.17 18.04
C GLN A 612 30.48 -6.40 16.55
N LYS A 613 31.29 -5.77 15.68
CA LYS A 613 31.16 -5.93 14.23
C LYS A 613 31.45 -7.37 13.78
N PHE A 614 32.39 -8.04 14.45
CA PHE A 614 32.67 -9.45 14.20
C PHE A 614 31.47 -10.34 14.51
N ILE A 615 30.88 -10.20 15.70
CA ILE A 615 29.72 -10.98 16.14
C ILE A 615 28.55 -10.83 15.17
N GLU A 616 28.23 -9.60 14.79
CA GLU A 616 27.10 -9.29 13.89
C GLU A 616 27.31 -9.88 12.50
N GLN A 617 28.47 -9.63 11.88
CA GLN A 617 28.76 -10.14 10.53
C GLN A 617 28.88 -11.66 10.49
N ALA A 618 29.58 -12.28 11.46
CA ALA A 618 29.67 -13.73 11.54
C ALA A 618 28.29 -14.36 11.75
N GLY A 619 27.45 -13.79 12.61
CA GLY A 619 26.08 -14.24 12.82
C GLY A 619 25.23 -14.17 11.55
N ASN A 620 25.30 -13.07 10.80
CA ASN A 620 24.58 -12.90 9.54
C ASN A 620 25.03 -13.90 8.47
N ILE A 621 26.35 -14.12 8.33
CA ILE A 621 26.90 -15.11 7.41
C ILE A 621 26.41 -16.51 7.77
N ILE A 622 26.50 -16.91 9.05
CA ILE A 622 26.06 -18.24 9.51
C ILE A 622 24.56 -18.43 9.24
N LYS A 623 23.71 -17.46 9.59
CA LYS A 623 22.26 -17.53 9.32
C LYS A 623 21.95 -17.67 7.84
N SER A 624 22.67 -16.93 6.99
CA SER A 624 22.49 -17.00 5.54
C SER A 624 22.84 -18.39 5.00
N GLN A 625 23.98 -18.93 5.41
CA GLN A 625 24.41 -20.27 4.99
C GLN A 625 23.50 -21.36 5.55
N MET A 626 23.01 -21.23 6.78
CA MET A 626 22.01 -22.15 7.35
C MET A 626 20.74 -22.19 6.50
N ARG A 627 20.21 -21.04 6.06
CA ARG A 627 19.02 -20.99 5.19
C ARG A 627 19.25 -21.72 3.87
N LEU A 628 20.41 -21.56 3.25
CA LEU A 628 20.77 -22.24 2.00
C LEU A 628 20.88 -23.76 2.20
N PHE A 629 21.59 -24.19 3.25
CA PHE A 629 21.81 -25.60 3.56
C PHE A 629 20.53 -26.36 3.94
N ILE A 630 19.58 -25.68 4.57
CA ILE A 630 18.28 -26.27 4.91
C ILE A 630 17.53 -26.74 3.66
N VAL A 631 17.73 -26.06 2.52
CA VAL A 631 17.02 -26.39 1.29
C VAL A 631 17.76 -27.43 0.43
N ASP A 632 19.09 -27.40 0.39
CA ASP A 632 19.87 -28.33 -0.46
C ASP A 632 19.77 -29.81 -0.03
N GLY A 633 19.32 -30.09 1.19
CA GLY A 633 19.10 -31.45 1.72
C GLY A 633 17.64 -31.81 1.98
N ILE A 634 16.68 -31.01 1.49
CA ILE A 634 15.26 -31.24 1.76
C ILE A 634 14.74 -32.42 0.96
N LYS A 635 13.98 -33.31 1.62
CA LYS A 635 13.23 -34.38 0.98
C LYS A 635 11.77 -34.29 1.41
N TYR A 636 10.89 -34.34 0.42
CA TYR A 636 9.45 -34.35 0.65
C TYR A 636 8.91 -35.77 0.63
N HIS A 637 7.85 -35.98 1.42
CA HIS A 637 7.06 -37.19 1.43
C HIS A 637 5.58 -36.82 1.48
N LYS A 638 4.78 -37.45 0.62
CA LYS A 638 3.33 -37.32 0.62
C LYS A 638 2.73 -37.76 1.97
N ILE A 639 1.83 -36.96 2.55
CA ILE A 639 1.19 -37.23 3.86
C ILE A 639 -0.02 -38.15 3.66
N GLY A 640 0.22 -39.35 3.10
CA GLY A 640 -0.84 -40.29 2.74
C GLY A 640 -1.81 -39.76 1.68
N ASP A 641 -2.91 -40.47 1.46
CA ASP A 641 -3.91 -40.14 0.43
C ASP A 641 -5.06 -39.26 0.94
N ASP A 642 -5.17 -39.08 2.26
CA ASP A 642 -6.27 -38.34 2.89
C ASP A 642 -5.96 -36.84 3.11
N GLN A 643 -4.71 -36.42 2.96
CA GLN A 643 -4.29 -35.02 3.13
C GLN A 643 -4.11 -34.35 1.77
N PHE A 644 -5.15 -33.64 1.32
CA PHE A 644 -5.14 -32.94 0.03
C PHE A 644 -5.96 -31.66 0.06
N TYR A 645 -5.77 -30.83 -0.96
CA TYR A 645 -6.63 -29.68 -1.24
C TYR A 645 -7.85 -30.14 -2.04
N ALA A 646 -9.03 -30.06 -1.41
CA ALA A 646 -10.29 -30.46 -2.01
C ALA A 646 -10.63 -29.55 -3.21
N GLN A 647 -11.15 -30.12 -4.30
CA GLN A 647 -11.48 -29.37 -5.51
C GLN A 647 -12.60 -28.35 -5.25
N GLU A 648 -13.48 -28.64 -4.30
CA GLU A 648 -14.57 -27.77 -3.84
C GLU A 648 -14.07 -26.42 -3.30
N LEU A 649 -12.79 -26.31 -2.94
CA LEU A 649 -12.19 -25.02 -2.54
C LEU A 649 -12.24 -23.97 -3.65
N PHE A 650 -12.27 -24.37 -4.93
CA PHE A 650 -12.50 -23.44 -6.04
C PHE A 650 -13.93 -22.86 -6.05
N GLN A 651 -14.91 -23.58 -5.49
CA GLN A 651 -16.29 -23.11 -5.35
C GLN A 651 -16.49 -22.23 -4.12
N GLN A 652 -15.82 -22.59 -3.02
CA GLN A 652 -15.99 -21.93 -1.72
C GLN A 652 -15.28 -20.56 -1.66
N ASN A 653 -14.17 -20.41 -2.38
CA ASN A 653 -13.38 -19.19 -2.35
C ASN A 653 -13.76 -18.25 -3.50
N GLU A 654 -14.43 -17.15 -3.17
CA GLU A 654 -14.74 -16.10 -4.15
C GLU A 654 -13.48 -15.38 -4.61
N LEU A 655 -13.29 -15.33 -5.93
CA LEU A 655 -12.21 -14.59 -6.58
C LEU A 655 -12.77 -13.30 -7.19
N PHE A 656 -12.03 -12.21 -7.02
CA PHE A 656 -12.36 -10.90 -7.58
C PHE A 656 -11.16 -10.34 -8.32
N GLY A 657 -11.42 -9.58 -9.37
CA GLY A 657 -10.44 -8.74 -10.03
C GLY A 657 -11.08 -7.44 -10.52
N TYR A 658 -10.33 -6.67 -11.30
CA TYR A 658 -10.76 -5.39 -11.86
C TYR A 658 -10.74 -5.47 -13.38
N LEU A 659 -11.92 -5.32 -14.01
CA LEU A 659 -12.16 -5.60 -15.44
C LEU A 659 -11.23 -4.86 -16.40
N LYS A 660 -10.78 -3.66 -16.03
CA LYS A 660 -9.92 -2.81 -16.88
C LYS A 660 -8.44 -2.86 -16.51
N ASP A 661 -8.08 -3.55 -15.43
CA ASP A 661 -6.71 -3.49 -14.92
C ASP A 661 -6.02 -4.84 -14.79
N ASN A 662 -6.69 -5.85 -14.22
CA ASN A 662 -6.01 -7.09 -13.80
C ASN A 662 -6.82 -8.37 -14.04
N MET A 663 -7.69 -8.35 -15.03
CA MET A 663 -8.49 -9.50 -15.45
C MET A 663 -8.37 -9.71 -16.96
N VAL A 664 -8.14 -10.96 -17.35
CA VAL A 664 -8.23 -11.38 -18.76
C VAL A 664 -9.25 -12.51 -18.87
N LYS A 665 -10.12 -12.42 -19.89
CA LYS A 665 -11.14 -13.45 -20.14
C LYS A 665 -10.45 -14.76 -20.51
N ALA A 666 -10.92 -15.86 -19.95
CA ALA A 666 -10.36 -17.19 -20.16
C ALA A 666 -11.45 -18.22 -20.42
N GLU A 667 -11.26 -19.04 -21.45
CA GLU A 667 -12.19 -20.10 -21.82
C GLU A 667 -11.62 -21.48 -21.48
N LYS A 668 -10.30 -21.60 -21.43
CA LYS A 668 -9.56 -22.83 -21.07
C LYS A 668 -9.18 -22.90 -19.59
N SER A 669 -9.44 -21.85 -18.82
CA SER A 669 -9.17 -21.80 -17.38
C SER A 669 -10.34 -22.35 -16.54
N VAL A 670 -10.04 -22.80 -15.33
CA VAL A 670 -11.03 -23.19 -14.30
C VAL A 670 -12.00 -22.05 -13.96
N PHE A 671 -11.56 -20.81 -14.15
CA PHE A 671 -12.37 -19.61 -13.99
C PHE A 671 -12.61 -18.93 -15.34
N ASP A 672 -13.72 -18.19 -15.47
CA ASP A 672 -14.08 -17.44 -16.68
C ASP A 672 -13.17 -16.22 -16.94
N TYR A 673 -12.43 -15.82 -15.91
CA TYR A 673 -11.35 -14.83 -15.98
C TYR A 673 -10.15 -15.28 -15.17
N VAL A 674 -8.96 -14.90 -15.64
CA VAL A 674 -7.71 -15.04 -14.89
C VAL A 674 -7.35 -13.70 -14.29
N VAL A 675 -7.22 -13.67 -12.96
CA VAL A 675 -6.74 -12.50 -12.21
C VAL A 675 -5.22 -12.54 -12.16
N TYR A 676 -4.55 -11.57 -12.76
CA TYR A 676 -3.09 -11.47 -12.77
C TYR A 676 -2.58 -10.38 -11.84
N ASP A 677 -1.37 -10.56 -11.34
CA ASP A 677 -0.66 -9.65 -10.45
C ASP A 677 0.58 -9.04 -11.13
N SER A 678 0.96 -9.55 -12.31
CA SER A 678 2.12 -9.07 -13.07
C SER A 678 1.89 -9.17 -14.58
N ASP A 679 2.64 -8.39 -15.35
CA ASP A 679 2.55 -8.39 -16.81
C ASP A 679 2.96 -9.74 -17.42
N ILE A 680 3.87 -10.46 -16.75
CA ILE A 680 4.28 -11.80 -17.20
C ILE A 680 3.14 -12.80 -17.03
N GLU A 681 2.39 -12.74 -15.93
CA GLU A 681 1.21 -13.60 -15.75
C GLU A 681 0.10 -13.27 -16.76
N LEU A 682 -0.11 -12.00 -17.10
CA LEU A 682 -1.03 -11.60 -18.17
C LEU A 682 -0.60 -12.20 -19.52
N GLU A 683 0.70 -12.14 -19.82
CA GLU A 683 1.24 -12.69 -21.06
C GLU A 683 1.07 -14.21 -21.13
N PHE A 684 1.38 -14.93 -20.04
CA PHE A 684 1.17 -16.37 -19.93
C PHE A 684 -0.31 -16.74 -20.08
N ALA A 685 -1.22 -16.08 -19.35
CA ALA A 685 -2.65 -16.32 -19.48
C ALA A 685 -3.15 -16.10 -20.92
N SER A 686 -2.72 -15.00 -21.54
CA SER A 686 -3.08 -14.68 -22.93
C SER A 686 -2.47 -15.66 -23.94
N ALA A 687 -1.28 -16.19 -23.65
CA ALA A 687 -0.62 -17.18 -24.50
C ALA A 687 -1.26 -18.57 -24.35
N PHE A 688 -1.64 -18.97 -23.13
CA PHE A 688 -2.34 -20.21 -22.84
C PHE A 688 -3.69 -20.30 -23.55
N GLU A 689 -4.45 -19.19 -23.58
CA GLU A 689 -5.70 -19.14 -24.34
C GLU A 689 -5.48 -19.33 -25.85
N ARG A 690 -4.43 -18.70 -26.41
CA ARG A 690 -4.13 -18.73 -27.84
C ARG A 690 -3.46 -20.02 -28.33
N ASN A 691 -2.74 -20.74 -27.47
CA ASN A 691 -2.00 -21.93 -27.85
C ASN A 691 -2.92 -23.16 -27.97
N GLU A 692 -2.96 -23.79 -29.14
CA GLU A 692 -3.81 -24.96 -29.41
C GLU A 692 -3.42 -26.21 -28.63
N ASP A 693 -2.13 -26.39 -28.32
CA ASP A 693 -1.62 -27.54 -27.55
C ASP A 693 -2.08 -27.48 -26.10
N ILE A 694 -2.41 -26.29 -25.58
CA ILE A 694 -2.91 -26.13 -24.22
C ILE A 694 -4.38 -26.47 -24.20
N LYS A 695 -4.69 -27.58 -23.51
CA LYS A 695 -6.05 -28.08 -23.35
C LYS A 695 -6.81 -27.30 -22.29
N LEU A 696 -6.21 -27.15 -21.12
CA LEU A 696 -6.74 -26.37 -20.00
C LEU A 696 -5.62 -25.96 -19.04
N TYR A 697 -5.91 -24.98 -18.19
CA TYR A 697 -4.99 -24.56 -17.15
C TYR A 697 -5.73 -23.99 -15.93
N ALA A 698 -5.01 -23.79 -14.84
CA ALA A 698 -5.51 -23.13 -13.64
C ALA A 698 -4.43 -22.23 -13.08
N LYS A 699 -4.76 -20.97 -12.79
CA LYS A 699 -3.94 -20.16 -11.88
C LYS A 699 -4.15 -20.70 -10.47
N LEU A 700 -3.09 -21.18 -9.83
CA LEU A 700 -3.16 -21.81 -8.54
C LEU A 700 -3.49 -20.77 -7.46
N PRO A 701 -4.63 -20.92 -6.74
CA PRO A 701 -5.06 -19.89 -5.80
C PRO A 701 -4.17 -19.77 -4.57
N GLY A 702 -4.25 -18.63 -3.88
CA GLY A 702 -3.47 -18.33 -2.68
C GLY A 702 -3.54 -19.35 -1.54
N TRP A 703 -4.63 -20.12 -1.46
CA TRP A 703 -4.83 -21.18 -0.47
C TRP A 703 -4.06 -22.48 -0.80
N PHE A 704 -3.58 -22.66 -2.03
CA PHE A 704 -2.74 -23.78 -2.40
C PHE A 704 -1.30 -23.50 -1.96
N LYS A 705 -0.90 -24.07 -0.82
CA LYS A 705 0.42 -23.86 -0.21
C LYS A 705 1.21 -25.16 -0.10
N ILE A 706 2.48 -25.08 -0.50
CA ILE A 706 3.53 -26.06 -0.21
C ILE A 706 4.26 -25.58 1.04
N ASP A 707 4.27 -26.42 2.07
CA ASP A 707 5.02 -26.12 3.29
C ASP A 707 6.51 -26.18 3.01
N THR A 708 7.24 -25.14 3.41
CA THR A 708 8.70 -25.09 3.30
C THR A 708 9.31 -24.64 4.63
N PRO A 709 10.60 -24.92 4.87
CA PRO A 709 11.32 -24.36 6.02
C PRO A 709 11.37 -22.83 6.06
N LEU A 710 10.99 -22.17 4.96
CA LEU A 710 11.02 -20.71 4.74
C LEU A 710 9.60 -20.11 4.71
N GLY A 711 8.61 -20.86 5.22
CA GLY A 711 7.19 -20.51 5.17
C GLY A 711 6.50 -20.97 3.87
N GLY A 712 5.17 -20.86 3.83
CA GLY A 712 4.37 -21.38 2.72
C GLY A 712 4.80 -20.82 1.34
N TYR A 713 4.82 -21.71 0.35
CA TYR A 713 5.13 -21.41 -1.05
C TYR A 713 3.91 -21.74 -1.94
N ASN A 714 3.61 -20.90 -2.92
CA ASN A 714 2.47 -21.05 -3.83
C ASN A 714 2.99 -20.92 -5.25
N PRO A 715 3.01 -22.02 -6.02
CA PRO A 715 3.31 -21.96 -7.45
C PRO A 715 2.23 -21.21 -8.23
N ASP A 716 2.54 -20.72 -9.43
CA ASP A 716 1.62 -19.86 -10.17
C ASP A 716 0.55 -20.62 -10.98
N TRP A 717 0.93 -21.65 -11.74
CA TRP A 717 0.04 -22.31 -12.70
C TRP A 717 0.08 -23.83 -12.62
N ALA A 718 -1.06 -24.46 -12.92
CA ALA A 718 -1.15 -25.86 -13.32
C ALA A 718 -1.67 -25.93 -14.76
N VAL A 719 -1.01 -26.67 -15.63
CA VAL A 719 -1.27 -26.67 -17.09
C VAL A 719 -1.37 -28.11 -17.59
N LEU A 720 -2.40 -28.39 -18.38
CA LEU A 720 -2.54 -29.62 -19.15
C LEU A 720 -2.34 -29.31 -20.63
N ILE A 721 -1.36 -30.00 -21.21
CA ILE A 721 -1.01 -29.93 -22.62
C ILE A 721 -1.43 -31.22 -23.30
N GLU A 722 -2.03 -31.12 -24.49
CA GLU A 722 -2.46 -32.24 -25.31
C GLU A 722 -1.87 -32.09 -26.72
N LYS A 723 -0.73 -32.75 -26.96
CA LYS A 723 -0.02 -32.71 -28.25
C LYS A 723 -0.57 -33.76 -29.19
N ASP A 724 -0.82 -33.37 -30.45
CA ASP A 724 -1.35 -34.22 -31.53
C ASP A 724 -2.64 -34.99 -31.17
N GLY A 725 -3.41 -34.47 -30.20
CA GLY A 725 -4.66 -35.07 -29.72
C GLY A 725 -4.49 -36.41 -28.98
N LYS A 726 -3.27 -36.78 -28.55
CA LYS A 726 -3.00 -38.09 -27.91
C LYS A 726 -2.10 -38.02 -26.69
N GLU A 727 -1.06 -37.19 -26.71
CA GLU A 727 -0.10 -37.14 -25.61
C GLU A 727 -0.49 -36.06 -24.61
N LYS A 728 -0.87 -36.48 -23.39
CA LYS A 728 -1.24 -35.59 -22.28
C LYS A 728 -0.04 -35.36 -21.37
N LEU A 729 0.40 -34.12 -21.25
CA LEU A 729 1.50 -33.70 -20.36
C LEU A 729 0.98 -32.75 -19.29
N TYR A 730 1.33 -33.00 -18.03
CA TYR A 730 0.90 -32.21 -16.89
C TYR A 730 2.08 -31.41 -16.33
N PHE A 731 1.88 -30.11 -16.17
CA PHE A 731 2.91 -29.21 -15.66
C PHE A 731 2.39 -28.37 -14.50
N VAL A 732 3.30 -28.06 -13.58
CA VAL A 732 3.17 -26.91 -12.68
C VAL A 732 4.23 -25.91 -13.07
N VAL A 733 3.82 -24.67 -13.33
CA VAL A 733 4.69 -23.62 -13.88
C VAL A 733 4.78 -22.47 -12.88
N GLU A 734 5.99 -22.13 -12.49
CA GLU A 734 6.32 -20.89 -11.78
C GLU A 734 6.78 -19.84 -12.80
N THR A 735 6.13 -18.68 -12.82
CA THR A 735 6.49 -17.56 -13.70
C THR A 735 7.43 -16.58 -13.00
N LYS A 736 8.51 -16.19 -13.68
CA LYS A 736 9.50 -15.23 -13.17
C LYS A 736 9.95 -14.25 -14.23
N SER A 737 10.18 -13.01 -13.84
CA SER A 737 10.73 -11.98 -14.75
C SER A 737 12.15 -12.30 -15.25
N THR A 738 12.89 -13.16 -14.53
CA THR A 738 14.24 -13.60 -14.90
C THR A 738 14.47 -15.06 -14.52
N LEU A 739 15.20 -15.79 -15.38
CA LEU A 739 15.67 -17.15 -15.12
C LEU A 739 17.02 -17.15 -14.38
N PHE A 740 17.72 -16.03 -14.34
CA PHE A 740 19.01 -15.93 -13.67
C PHE A 740 18.83 -15.97 -12.15
N SER A 741 19.22 -17.08 -11.54
CA SER A 741 19.09 -17.28 -10.09
C SER A 741 19.83 -16.21 -9.27
N VAL A 742 20.93 -15.65 -9.80
CA VAL A 742 21.72 -14.60 -9.15
C VAL A 742 20.95 -13.28 -9.02
N GLU A 743 20.01 -13.02 -9.94
CA GLU A 743 19.17 -11.81 -9.93
C GLU A 743 17.95 -11.94 -9.01
N ARG A 744 17.66 -13.17 -8.53
CA ARG A 744 16.54 -13.45 -7.61
C ARG A 744 17.00 -13.48 -6.18
N ARG A 745 16.06 -13.22 -5.26
CA ARG A 745 16.35 -13.30 -3.82
C ARG A 745 16.75 -14.74 -3.46
N PRO A 746 17.75 -14.96 -2.59
CA PRO A 746 18.13 -16.30 -2.16
C PRO A 746 16.96 -17.13 -1.61
N GLU A 747 16.05 -16.49 -0.87
CA GLU A 747 14.84 -17.13 -0.33
C GLU A 747 13.87 -17.58 -1.42
N GLU A 748 13.74 -16.81 -2.49
CA GLU A 748 12.88 -17.15 -3.63
C GLU A 748 13.45 -18.35 -4.39
N ASN A 749 14.76 -18.34 -4.68
CA ASN A 749 15.45 -19.49 -5.25
C ASN A 749 15.26 -20.76 -4.41
N ALA A 750 15.33 -20.60 -3.09
CA ALA A 750 15.18 -21.70 -2.15
C ALA A 750 13.74 -22.26 -2.11
N LYS A 751 12.71 -21.40 -2.19
CA LYS A 751 11.31 -21.83 -2.33
C LYS A 751 11.05 -22.56 -3.65
N ILE A 752 11.64 -22.09 -4.75
CA ILE A 752 11.57 -22.78 -6.06
C ILE A 752 12.16 -24.19 -5.97
N LYS A 753 13.32 -24.35 -5.32
CA LYS A 753 13.92 -25.69 -5.08
C LYS A 753 12.99 -26.60 -4.28
N CYS A 754 12.31 -26.05 -3.27
CA CYS A 754 11.29 -26.80 -2.52
C CYS A 754 10.11 -27.22 -3.42
N GLY A 755 9.70 -26.37 -4.37
CA GLY A 755 8.70 -26.70 -5.39
C GLY A 755 9.09 -27.92 -6.22
N TYR A 756 10.31 -27.95 -6.76
CA TYR A 756 10.83 -29.12 -7.50
C TYR A 756 10.75 -30.40 -6.65
N ALA A 757 11.30 -30.36 -5.42
CA ALA A 757 11.32 -31.53 -4.54
C ALA A 757 9.92 -31.97 -4.09
N HIS A 758 8.98 -31.04 -3.93
CA HIS A 758 7.59 -31.33 -3.60
C HIS A 758 6.90 -32.14 -4.70
N PHE A 759 6.93 -31.66 -5.94
CA PHE A 759 6.25 -32.33 -7.05
C PHE A 759 6.95 -33.64 -7.46
N GLU A 760 8.28 -33.72 -7.34
CA GLU A 760 9.01 -34.99 -7.48
C GLU A 760 8.53 -36.05 -6.47
N ALA A 761 8.23 -35.65 -5.22
CA ALA A 761 7.70 -36.54 -4.20
C ALA A 761 6.24 -37.00 -4.43
N LEU A 762 5.50 -36.33 -5.32
CA LEU A 762 4.16 -36.74 -5.72
C LEU A 762 4.18 -37.74 -6.90
N GLY A 763 5.32 -37.90 -7.57
CA GLY A 763 5.54 -38.84 -8.67
C GLY A 763 5.93 -38.16 -9.98
N ASP A 764 6.28 -38.96 -10.99
CA ASP A 764 6.82 -38.45 -12.27
C ASP A 764 5.75 -38.00 -13.28
N GLU A 765 4.47 -38.10 -12.93
CA GLU A 765 3.36 -37.77 -13.83
C GLU A 765 3.15 -36.26 -14.03
N VAL A 766 3.73 -35.41 -13.15
CA VAL A 766 3.67 -33.95 -13.25
C VAL A 766 5.07 -33.38 -13.21
N LYS A 767 5.39 -32.49 -14.15
CA LYS A 767 6.66 -31.79 -14.19
C LYS A 767 6.52 -30.38 -13.62
N PHE A 768 7.31 -30.05 -12.60
CA PHE A 768 7.47 -28.68 -12.14
C PHE A 768 8.53 -27.97 -13.00
N THR A 769 8.26 -26.73 -13.41
CA THR A 769 9.21 -25.91 -14.18
C THR A 769 9.11 -24.44 -13.82
N VAL A 770 10.18 -23.70 -14.07
CA VAL A 770 10.23 -22.24 -13.94
C VAL A 770 10.41 -21.64 -15.32
N SER A 771 9.60 -20.65 -15.66
CA SER A 771 9.64 -20.03 -16.97
C SER A 771 9.51 -18.51 -16.93
N ASN A 772 10.17 -17.84 -17.87
CA ASN A 772 10.07 -16.39 -18.03
C ASN A 772 9.33 -15.95 -19.30
N SER A 773 9.01 -16.88 -20.20
CA SER A 773 8.21 -16.62 -21.40
C SER A 773 7.49 -17.89 -21.87
N MET A 774 6.46 -17.71 -22.72
CA MET A 774 5.76 -18.83 -23.33
C MET A 774 6.66 -19.63 -24.27
N ASP A 775 7.57 -18.99 -25.00
CA ASP A 775 8.47 -19.67 -25.94
C ASP A 775 9.41 -20.63 -25.20
N GLU A 776 9.95 -20.18 -24.05
CA GLU A 776 10.81 -21.01 -23.21
C GLU A 776 10.02 -22.17 -22.58
N PHE A 777 8.79 -21.92 -22.12
CA PHE A 777 7.92 -22.99 -21.64
C PHE A 777 7.57 -24.00 -22.75
N SER A 778 7.27 -23.52 -23.96
CA SER A 778 6.95 -24.35 -25.12
C SER A 778 8.08 -25.31 -25.47
N SER A 779 9.33 -24.85 -25.36
CA SER A 779 10.50 -25.71 -25.59
C SER A 779 10.61 -26.93 -24.66
N ARG A 780 9.89 -26.94 -23.53
CA ARG A 780 9.90 -28.05 -22.55
C ARG A 780 9.03 -29.23 -22.97
N TYR A 781 8.12 -29.03 -23.91
CA TYR A 781 7.20 -30.05 -24.45
C TYR A 781 7.15 -30.08 -26.00
N ALA A 782 7.98 -29.26 -26.64
CA ALA A 782 8.20 -29.24 -28.09
C ALA A 782 8.81 -30.54 -28.62
#